data_AF-A0A1R3FUU8-F1
#
_entry.id   AF-A0A1R3FUU8-F1
#
_cell.length_a   1.000
_cell.length_b   1.000
_cell.length_c   1.000
_cell.angle_alpha   90.00
_cell.angle_beta   90.00
_cell.angle_gamma   90.00
#
_symmetry.space_group_name_H-M   'P 1'
#
loop_
_entity.id
_entity.type
_entity.pdbx_description
1 polymer ?
#
loop_
_entity_poly.entity_id
_entity_poly.type
_entity_poly.pdbx_seq_one_letter_code
_entity_poly.pdbx_strand_id
1 'polypeptide(L)'
;MSKMEALKISLLLLLSTNLRSVTSSPDNHRYNVGDDVPLFVNKVGPLNNPSETYEYYELPFCHPDPIVQKKEFLGEVLNGDRLTNALYKLNFRENKIAETLCNKKLEGDDVAKFRDAVINDFYFQMYYDDLPFWGFVGKIEDSLTLEEKASKYFLFKHVQFYVLYNGNQVIEIRAFSDPDQVVDITEDIEIDVKFTYSVTWNATSTSFDTRMDRYSRASSHPVHQQIHWFSFINSIVIIILLMGLLTLLFMRRLKNDLRKCSTGDDEEEDKEVGWKYIHGDVFRYPQNMSLFCAVMGMGTQLLTLVSCLFMLVCLGVLYPYNRGTLCTALVTLYSLTSVVAGYTAASFHCQFAEVGWEKSVLLAGILYASPLFVIGSILNVVAVSYGVTAALPFGTIMAIILIYTFLAIPLLALGGLIGYIFRSEFHAPCATKRYPREIPPLAWYRKTPCQMFLGGFLSFSAIVLELQHLYASLWGYKIFTLPSILFVMFIILILLTVILSVGLTYIQLSVEDHEWWWRSVLCGGSTAIFMFAYSIYFYARSNMSGLLQLSFFIGYNAFLCYAFFLILGSIGFRASLVFVRYIYRAVGKRDVHGTRKEVREDGKDCKVGICKVPCNYKFQELGFVLLNMAACSSHCFLPFETQASDGVLAFSREYSLKQRWISRASFLKGFRKSGLLSASQRPSYLSTLSKFRCSVNSNNVSPNHSKESFLDLHPDVSLLSSEENDAFSSLRKESYSRSITETLSEYSSPSSYSEARIKVVGVGGGGSNAVNRMIERSMKGVEFLIVNTDAQAIQISPVLPKNRLQIGKELTRGLGAGGNPETGMNAATESRAAIEEAVDGADMVFVTAGMGGGTGTGAAPVIAGIAKSKGILTVGIVTTPFSFEGRRRAIQAQEGIASLRENVDTLIVIPNDKLLTAVSHSTPVTEAFNLADDTLRQGVRGISDIITVPGLVNVDFADVQSIMKDAGSSLMGIGTATGKSRATDAALNAIQSPLLDIGIERATGIVWNITGGNDLTLLEVNAAAEVIYDLVDPNANLIFGAVIDPSLSGEVSITLIATGFKRQEGSEGKGAQTLPGDVPIGFNRRSPSSTVDGSLEIPEFLKKKGRSRYPWF
;
A
#
# COMPACT_ATOMS: atom_id res chain seq x y z
N MET A 1 50.13 23.59 -3.89
CA MET A 1 50.10 22.14 -4.23
C MET A 1 51.02 21.40 -3.28
N SER A 2 50.49 20.97 -2.13
CA SER A 2 51.13 20.10 -1.13
C SER A 2 50.12 19.95 0.02
N LYS A 3 50.11 18.79 0.69
CA LYS A 3 49.15 18.29 1.72
C LYS A 3 47.87 17.63 1.21
N MET A 4 47.14 18.20 0.25
CA MET A 4 45.85 17.60 -0.17
C MET A 4 45.99 16.39 -1.13
N GLU A 5 47.05 16.35 -1.93
CA GLU A 5 47.40 15.20 -2.78
C GLU A 5 48.02 14.05 -1.98
N ALA A 6 48.80 14.36 -0.93
CA ALA A 6 49.37 13.34 -0.04
C ALA A 6 48.28 12.59 0.76
N LEU A 7 47.20 13.28 1.14
CA LEU A 7 46.05 12.67 1.81
C LEU A 7 45.27 11.74 0.86
N LYS A 8 45.12 12.13 -0.42
CA LYS A 8 44.45 11.29 -1.43
C LYS A 8 45.27 10.05 -1.78
N ILE A 9 46.60 10.17 -1.89
CA ILE A 9 47.48 9.05 -2.18
C ILE A 9 47.60 8.12 -0.96
N SER A 10 47.62 8.66 0.27
CA SER A 10 47.60 7.84 1.48
C SER A 10 46.29 7.07 1.66
N LEU A 11 45.15 7.67 1.25
CA LEU A 11 43.85 7.00 1.29
C LEU A 11 43.73 5.93 0.19
N LEU A 12 44.33 6.15 -0.99
CA LEU A 12 44.38 5.15 -2.08
C LEU A 12 45.41 4.02 -1.84
N LEU A 13 46.51 4.28 -1.12
CA LEU A 13 47.47 3.23 -0.75
C LEU A 13 46.93 2.31 0.36
N LEU A 14 46.11 2.83 1.28
CA LEU A 14 45.40 2.02 2.28
C LEU A 14 44.34 1.09 1.67
N LEU A 15 43.91 1.37 0.43
CA LEU A 15 42.93 0.57 -0.32
C LEU A 15 43.54 -0.46 -1.29
N SER A 16 44.87 -0.52 -1.44
CA SER A 16 45.52 -1.35 -2.49
C SER A 16 46.51 -2.41 -2.00
N THR A 17 46.68 -2.62 -0.69
CA THR A 17 47.52 -3.71 -0.18
C THR A 17 46.69 -4.87 0.38
N ASN A 18 46.08 -5.67 -0.50
CA ASN A 18 45.73 -7.07 -0.24
C ASN A 18 45.62 -7.83 -1.57
N LEU A 19 46.72 -7.92 -2.32
CA LEU A 19 46.90 -9.02 -3.27
C LEU A 19 47.49 -10.20 -2.48
N ARG A 20 46.61 -11.06 -1.94
CA ARG A 20 46.99 -12.36 -1.39
C ARG A 20 46.17 -13.46 -2.06
N SER A 21 46.87 -14.56 -2.26
CA SER A 21 46.51 -15.81 -2.92
C SER A 21 45.09 -16.30 -2.68
N VAL A 22 44.51 -16.92 -3.72
CA VAL A 22 43.29 -17.72 -3.67
C VAL A 22 43.52 -18.92 -2.76
N THR A 23 43.18 -18.75 -1.49
CA THR A 23 42.90 -19.81 -0.52
C THR A 23 41.45 -19.60 -0.07
N SER A 24 40.65 -20.66 -0.04
CA SER A 24 39.27 -20.60 0.46
C SER A 24 39.29 -20.07 1.90
N SER A 25 38.84 -18.83 2.08
CA SER A 25 38.54 -18.24 3.38
C SER A 25 37.01 -18.13 3.48
N PRO A 26 36.40 -18.37 4.65
CA PRO A 26 34.99 -18.07 4.90
C PRO A 26 34.60 -16.65 4.46
N ASP A 27 35.54 -15.70 4.49
CA ASP A 27 35.33 -14.30 4.08
C ASP A 27 35.11 -14.10 2.58
N ASN A 28 35.51 -15.06 1.74
CA ASN A 28 35.41 -14.95 0.28
C ASN A 28 34.14 -15.60 -0.29
N HIS A 29 33.28 -16.19 0.56
CA HIS A 29 32.04 -16.89 0.18
C HIS A 29 32.20 -17.83 -1.02
N ARG A 30 33.34 -18.54 -1.08
CA ARG A 30 33.70 -19.46 -2.16
C ARG A 30 34.13 -20.79 -1.56
N TYR A 31 33.43 -21.85 -1.93
CA TYR A 31 33.55 -23.19 -1.35
C TYR A 31 33.83 -24.22 -2.45
N ASN A 32 34.70 -25.17 -2.16
CA ASN A 32 34.89 -26.37 -2.98
C ASN A 32 33.92 -27.47 -2.52
N VAL A 33 33.71 -28.48 -3.38
CA VAL A 33 32.84 -29.62 -3.07
C VAL A 33 33.35 -30.34 -1.81
N GLY A 34 32.50 -30.46 -0.80
CA GLY A 34 32.83 -31.07 0.49
C GLY A 34 33.44 -30.11 1.52
N ASP A 35 33.65 -28.83 1.20
CA ASP A 35 34.08 -27.83 2.19
C ASP A 35 32.95 -27.58 3.21
N ASP A 36 33.32 -27.40 4.47
CA ASP A 36 32.38 -27.03 5.55
C ASP A 36 31.98 -25.57 5.41
N VAL A 37 30.67 -25.33 5.31
CA VAL A 37 30.10 -23.98 5.17
C VAL A 37 29.59 -23.54 6.55
N PRO A 38 29.97 -22.33 7.04
CA PRO A 38 29.60 -21.91 8.38
C PRO A 38 28.09 -21.78 8.56
N LEU A 39 27.56 -22.52 9.52
CA LEU A 39 26.18 -22.44 10.00
C LEU A 39 26.17 -22.00 11.47
N PHE A 40 25.42 -20.94 11.77
CA PHE A 40 25.22 -20.42 13.12
C PHE A 40 23.74 -20.44 13.49
N VAL A 41 23.42 -20.91 14.70
CA VAL A 41 22.08 -20.72 15.27
C VAL A 41 22.03 -19.38 16.00
N ASN A 42 20.90 -18.69 15.94
CA ASN A 42 20.74 -17.35 16.50
C ASN A 42 19.79 -17.34 17.69
N LYS A 43 18.49 -17.31 17.42
CA LYS A 43 17.45 -17.06 18.44
C LYS A 43 16.15 -17.76 18.11
N VAL A 44 15.32 -17.91 19.14
CA VAL A 44 13.97 -18.46 19.09
C VAL A 44 13.01 -17.48 19.76
N GLY A 45 11.77 -17.39 19.28
CA GLY A 45 10.79 -16.52 19.93
C GLY A 45 9.38 -16.69 19.39
N PRO A 46 8.36 -16.29 20.16
CA PRO A 46 6.97 -16.27 19.73
C PRO A 46 6.80 -15.37 18.52
N LEU A 47 6.02 -15.83 17.54
CA LEU A 47 5.71 -15.01 16.38
C LEU A 47 5.05 -13.70 16.82
N ASN A 48 3.98 -13.76 17.63
CA ASN A 48 3.17 -12.60 18.04
C ASN A 48 3.91 -11.52 18.87
N ASN A 49 5.08 -11.83 19.45
CA ASN A 49 5.86 -10.92 20.28
C ASN A 49 7.32 -10.80 19.78
N PRO A 50 7.60 -9.94 18.79
CA PRO A 50 8.92 -9.92 18.14
C PRO A 50 10.09 -9.42 19.00
N SER A 51 9.82 -8.72 20.12
CA SER A 51 10.89 -8.27 21.03
C SER A 51 11.27 -9.35 22.04
N GLU A 52 10.44 -10.39 22.18
CA GLU A 52 10.66 -11.52 23.06
C GLU A 52 11.42 -12.60 22.27
N THR A 53 12.74 -12.60 22.37
CA THR A 53 13.60 -13.58 21.71
C THR A 53 14.60 -14.16 22.70
N TYR A 54 14.84 -15.45 22.62
CA TYR A 54 15.66 -16.26 23.52
C TYR A 54 16.77 -16.93 22.72
N GLU A 55 17.87 -17.34 23.36
CA GLU A 55 18.93 -18.07 22.64
C GLU A 55 18.39 -19.41 22.14
N TYR A 56 18.85 -19.87 20.97
CA TYR A 56 18.32 -21.10 20.36
C TYR A 56 18.39 -22.33 21.29
N TYR A 57 19.45 -22.44 22.09
CA TYR A 57 19.68 -23.55 23.02
C TYR A 57 18.98 -23.41 24.39
N GLU A 58 18.21 -22.34 24.63
CA GLU A 58 17.34 -22.28 25.81
C GLU A 58 16.17 -23.25 25.69
N LEU A 59 15.71 -23.51 24.46
CA LEU A 59 14.83 -24.64 24.19
C LEU A 59 15.64 -25.94 24.25
N PRO A 60 15.04 -27.06 24.72
CA PRO A 60 15.75 -28.32 24.92
C PRO A 60 16.07 -29.06 23.60
N PHE A 61 16.63 -28.36 22.61
CA PHE A 61 17.29 -28.94 21.44
C PHE A 61 18.64 -29.58 21.81
N CYS A 62 19.29 -30.19 20.82
CA CYS A 62 20.62 -30.75 20.98
C CYS A 62 21.69 -29.69 20.80
N HIS A 63 22.62 -29.60 21.75
CA HIS A 63 23.70 -28.62 21.75
C HIS A 63 25.06 -29.27 21.46
N PRO A 64 25.99 -28.55 20.82
CA PRO A 64 27.38 -28.97 20.71
C PRO A 64 28.14 -28.78 22.03
N ASP A 65 29.04 -29.70 22.36
CA ASP A 65 29.93 -29.59 23.52
C ASP A 65 31.38 -29.39 23.05
N PRO A 66 32.01 -28.20 23.23
CA PRO A 66 31.50 -26.97 23.85
C PRO A 66 30.70 -26.06 22.90
N ILE A 67 29.81 -25.24 23.47
CA ILE A 67 29.12 -24.14 22.76
C ILE A 67 30.13 -23.01 22.54
N VAL A 68 30.36 -22.66 21.27
CA VAL A 68 31.28 -21.60 20.84
C VAL A 68 30.46 -20.45 20.28
N GLN A 69 30.53 -19.29 20.94
CA GLN A 69 29.91 -18.06 20.48
C GLN A 69 30.77 -17.37 19.40
N LYS A 70 30.13 -16.90 18.32
CA LYS A 70 30.76 -16.04 17.31
C LYS A 70 31.00 -14.65 17.92
N LYS A 71 32.12 -14.02 17.58
CA LYS A 71 32.36 -12.62 17.96
C LYS A 71 31.48 -11.71 17.11
N GLU A 72 30.50 -11.09 17.74
CA GLU A 72 29.52 -10.20 17.10
C GLU A 72 30.03 -8.77 16.98
N PHE A 73 29.60 -8.08 15.91
CA PHE A 73 29.80 -6.64 15.76
C PHE A 73 28.79 -5.86 16.60
N LEU A 74 29.10 -4.59 16.93
CA LEU A 74 28.22 -3.73 17.73
C LEU A 74 26.78 -3.70 17.21
N GLY A 75 26.60 -3.68 15.88
CA GLY A 75 25.29 -3.71 15.24
C GLY A 75 24.51 -5.00 15.46
N GLU A 76 25.17 -6.15 15.40
CA GLU A 76 24.56 -7.47 15.61
C GLU A 76 24.11 -7.62 17.07
N VAL A 77 24.94 -7.18 18.02
CA VAL A 77 24.60 -7.16 19.45
C VAL A 77 23.39 -6.26 19.73
N LEU A 78 23.31 -5.09 19.07
CA LEU A 78 22.17 -4.17 19.20
C LEU A 78 20.88 -4.72 18.59
N ASN A 79 20.98 -5.64 17.63
CA ASN A 79 19.84 -6.35 17.04
C ASN A 79 19.37 -7.53 17.90
N GLY A 80 20.08 -7.84 19.00
CA GLY A 80 19.82 -9.00 19.86
C GLY A 80 20.17 -10.32 19.20
N ASP A 81 21.14 -10.32 18.28
CA ASP A 81 21.67 -11.55 17.71
C ASP A 81 22.67 -12.19 18.70
N ARG A 82 22.62 -13.52 18.80
CA ARG A 82 23.40 -14.39 19.70
C ARG A 82 23.85 -15.62 18.91
N LEU A 83 24.85 -15.44 18.06
CA LEU A 83 25.28 -16.44 17.09
C LEU A 83 26.17 -17.51 17.77
N THR A 84 25.70 -18.76 17.78
CA THR A 84 26.43 -19.91 18.32
C THR A 84 26.63 -20.99 17.26
N ASN A 85 27.65 -21.84 17.45
CA ASN A 85 27.91 -22.96 16.56
C ASN A 85 26.74 -23.96 16.55
N ALA A 86 26.41 -24.47 15.36
CA ALA A 86 25.36 -25.46 15.17
C ALA A 86 25.93 -26.90 15.14
N LEU A 87 25.11 -27.90 15.48
CA LEU A 87 25.46 -29.32 15.30
C LEU A 87 25.26 -29.83 13.86
N TYR A 88 24.48 -29.12 13.04
CA TYR A 88 24.22 -29.51 11.66
C TYR A 88 25.47 -29.33 10.79
N LYS A 89 25.84 -30.36 10.04
CA LYS A 89 26.99 -30.34 9.12
C LYS A 89 26.52 -30.34 7.68
N LEU A 90 26.41 -29.14 7.11
CA LEU A 90 25.94 -28.88 5.75
C LEU A 90 27.14 -28.65 4.81
N ASN A 91 27.85 -29.72 4.45
CA ASN A 91 29.02 -29.61 3.57
C ASN A 91 28.59 -29.20 2.15
N PHE A 92 29.41 -28.39 1.48
CA PHE A 92 29.08 -27.81 0.17
C PHE A 92 28.86 -28.88 -0.90
N ARG A 93 27.66 -28.89 -1.50
CA ARG A 93 27.19 -29.86 -2.52
C ARG A 93 27.18 -31.33 -2.07
N GLU A 94 27.08 -31.59 -0.77
CA GLU A 94 26.88 -32.94 -0.24
C GLU A 94 25.44 -33.14 0.22
N ASN A 95 24.70 -34.02 -0.48
CA ASN A 95 23.32 -34.37 -0.11
C ASN A 95 23.31 -35.36 1.05
N LYS A 96 22.43 -35.13 2.02
CA LYS A 96 22.26 -35.98 3.21
C LYS A 96 20.78 -36.27 3.41
N ILE A 97 20.43 -37.52 3.72
CA ILE A 97 19.03 -37.94 3.87
C ILE A 97 18.86 -38.55 5.27
N ALA A 98 17.99 -37.95 6.08
CA ALA A 98 17.64 -38.41 7.42
C ALA A 98 18.85 -38.69 8.33
N GLU A 99 19.88 -37.83 8.25
CA GLU A 99 21.02 -37.92 9.14
C GLU A 99 20.58 -37.64 10.57
N THR A 100 21.04 -38.47 11.51
CA THR A 100 20.68 -38.32 12.91
C THR A 100 21.54 -37.22 13.52
N LEU A 101 20.88 -36.16 14.02
CA LEU A 101 21.55 -35.09 14.75
C LEU A 101 21.95 -35.58 16.15
N CYS A 102 20.99 -36.19 16.83
CA CYS A 102 21.11 -36.67 18.21
C CYS A 102 19.86 -37.48 18.61
N ASN A 103 19.99 -38.31 19.65
CA ASN A 103 18.86 -38.87 20.37
C ASN A 103 18.79 -38.16 21.72
N LYS A 104 17.62 -37.60 22.07
CA LYS A 104 17.43 -36.87 23.32
C LYS A 104 16.16 -37.37 24.01
N LYS A 105 16.31 -37.71 25.28
CA LYS A 105 15.18 -37.98 26.16
C LYS A 105 14.68 -36.66 26.72
N LEU A 106 13.42 -36.33 26.44
CA LEU A 106 12.76 -35.15 26.94
C LEU A 106 12.03 -35.51 28.24
N GLU A 107 12.38 -34.82 29.32
CA GLU A 107 11.66 -34.92 30.60
C GLU A 107 10.33 -34.14 30.54
N GLY A 108 9.40 -34.38 31.47
CA GLY A 108 8.11 -33.68 31.49
C GLY A 108 8.22 -32.15 31.46
N ASP A 109 9.23 -31.58 32.15
CA ASP A 109 9.51 -30.14 32.14
C ASP A 109 10.00 -29.64 30.77
N ASP A 110 10.75 -30.45 30.03
CA ASP A 110 11.22 -30.12 28.68
C ASP A 110 10.09 -30.20 27.66
N VAL A 111 9.18 -31.16 27.82
CA VAL A 111 7.96 -31.29 27.03
C VAL A 111 7.04 -30.09 27.27
N ALA A 112 6.88 -29.66 28.52
CA ALA A 112 6.12 -28.46 28.86
C ALA A 112 6.68 -27.20 28.20
N LYS A 113 8.01 -27.01 28.20
CA LYS A 113 8.66 -25.89 27.50
C LYS A 113 8.40 -25.91 25.99
N PHE A 114 8.52 -27.08 25.35
CA PHE A 114 8.20 -27.20 23.93
C PHE A 114 6.72 -26.96 23.65
N ARG A 115 5.82 -27.43 24.51
CA ARG A 115 4.38 -27.20 24.37
C ARG A 115 4.05 -25.72 24.48
N ASP A 116 4.61 -25.02 25.47
CA ASP A 116 4.44 -23.57 25.62
C ASP A 116 4.99 -22.82 24.40
N ALA A 117 6.12 -23.26 23.84
CA ALA A 117 6.68 -22.71 22.61
C ALA A 117 5.74 -22.92 21.41
N VAL A 118 5.13 -24.10 21.27
CA VAL A 118 4.18 -24.40 20.19
C VAL A 118 2.87 -23.62 20.36
N ILE A 119 2.34 -23.48 21.58
CA ILE A 119 1.13 -22.68 21.88
C ILE A 119 1.30 -21.22 21.43
N ASN A 120 2.50 -20.68 21.55
CA ASN A 120 2.83 -19.29 21.25
C ASN A 120 3.45 -19.08 19.86
N ASP A 121 3.39 -20.09 18.97
CA ASP A 121 3.93 -20.03 17.60
C ASP A 121 5.41 -19.67 17.55
N PHE A 122 6.24 -20.38 18.31
CA PHE A 122 7.67 -20.11 18.31
C PHE A 122 8.31 -20.47 16.96
N TYR A 123 9.10 -19.53 16.46
CA TYR A 123 9.99 -19.74 15.32
C TYR A 123 11.45 -19.74 15.79
N PHE A 124 12.32 -20.36 15.00
CA PHE A 124 13.76 -20.26 15.15
C PHE A 124 14.38 -19.50 13.99
N GLN A 125 15.49 -18.82 14.24
CA GLN A 125 16.30 -18.14 13.23
C GLN A 125 17.73 -18.69 13.24
N MET A 126 18.27 -18.94 12.05
CA MET A 126 19.64 -19.40 11.83
C MET A 126 20.28 -18.66 10.65
N TYR A 127 21.60 -18.74 10.55
CA TYR A 127 22.39 -18.14 9.47
C TYR A 127 23.29 -19.18 8.82
N TYR A 128 23.24 -19.28 7.50
CA TYR A 128 24.09 -20.14 6.69
C TYR A 128 24.79 -19.32 5.61
N ASP A 129 26.12 -19.29 5.59
CA ASP A 129 26.88 -18.40 4.68
C ASP A 129 26.43 -16.92 4.77
N ASP A 130 26.12 -16.47 6.00
CA ASP A 130 25.53 -15.16 6.35
C ASP A 130 24.12 -14.90 5.76
N LEU A 131 23.46 -15.93 5.21
CA LEU A 131 22.06 -15.88 4.78
C LEU A 131 21.14 -16.31 5.94
N PRO A 132 20.25 -15.44 6.43
CA PRO A 132 19.26 -15.80 7.42
C PRO A 132 18.16 -16.68 6.82
N PHE A 133 17.68 -17.62 7.62
CA PHE A 133 16.47 -18.38 7.35
C PHE A 133 15.74 -18.71 8.66
N TRP A 134 14.48 -19.11 8.55
CA TRP A 134 13.59 -19.36 9.68
C TRP A 134 12.87 -20.69 9.53
N GLY A 135 12.33 -21.20 10.64
CA GLY A 135 11.46 -22.36 10.66
C GLY A 135 10.61 -22.40 11.94
N PHE A 136 9.52 -23.14 11.91
CA PHE A 136 8.66 -23.34 13.08
C PHE A 136 9.11 -24.52 13.93
N VAL A 137 8.91 -24.41 15.24
CA VAL A 137 9.24 -25.47 16.20
C VAL A 137 8.21 -26.60 16.19
N GLY A 138 6.93 -26.29 16.01
CA GLY A 138 5.85 -27.28 16.00
C GLY A 138 4.55 -26.76 15.38
N LYS A 139 3.50 -27.58 15.45
CA LYS A 139 2.15 -27.26 14.95
C LYS A 139 1.06 -27.62 15.97
N ILE A 140 -0.08 -26.97 15.85
CA ILE A 140 -1.29 -27.25 16.63
C ILE A 140 -2.36 -27.81 15.69
N GLU A 141 -2.98 -28.92 16.05
CA GLU A 141 -4.15 -29.45 15.34
C GLU A 141 -5.38 -29.43 16.25
N ASP A 142 -6.41 -28.71 15.82
CA ASP A 142 -7.71 -28.68 16.50
C ASP A 142 -8.59 -29.83 16.00
N SER A 143 -8.88 -30.82 16.84
CA SER A 143 -9.81 -31.90 16.46
C SER A 143 -11.26 -31.43 16.51
N LEU A 144 -11.95 -31.46 15.35
CA LEU A 144 -13.36 -31.06 15.17
C LEU A 144 -14.37 -32.16 15.56
N THR A 145 -14.09 -32.98 16.58
CA THR A 145 -15.03 -34.02 17.05
C THR A 145 -15.94 -33.50 18.16
N LEU A 146 -17.23 -33.81 18.06
CA LEU A 146 -18.34 -33.29 18.88
C LEU A 146 -18.27 -33.56 20.39
N GLU A 147 -17.30 -34.36 20.87
CA GLU A 147 -17.28 -34.80 22.27
C GLU A 147 -16.21 -34.14 23.15
N GLU A 148 -15.16 -33.51 22.62
CA GLU A 148 -14.21 -32.73 23.44
C GLU A 148 -13.38 -31.80 22.55
N LYS A 149 -13.38 -30.49 22.84
CA LYS A 149 -12.45 -29.52 22.22
C LYS A 149 -11.06 -29.70 22.84
N ALA A 150 -10.36 -30.77 22.46
CA ALA A 150 -8.95 -30.94 22.80
C ALA A 150 -8.08 -30.50 21.62
N SER A 151 -7.29 -29.44 21.79
CA SER A 151 -6.25 -29.07 20.84
C SER A 151 -5.04 -29.98 21.08
N LYS A 152 -4.53 -30.63 20.03
CA LYS A 152 -3.33 -31.47 20.10
C LYS A 152 -2.09 -30.66 19.69
N TYR A 153 -1.00 -30.89 20.40
CA TYR A 153 0.26 -30.17 20.21
C TYR A 153 1.32 -31.12 19.66
N PHE A 154 1.93 -30.73 18.53
CA PHE A 154 2.91 -31.55 17.84
C PHE A 154 4.26 -30.81 17.71
N LEU A 155 5.34 -31.51 18.03
CA LEU A 155 6.72 -31.06 17.86
C LEU A 155 7.31 -31.62 16.56
N PHE A 156 8.00 -30.79 15.77
CA PHE A 156 8.74 -31.26 14.60
C PHE A 156 10.09 -31.85 15.02
N LYS A 157 10.37 -33.11 14.63
CA LYS A 157 11.67 -33.77 14.90
C LYS A 157 12.61 -33.82 13.70
N HIS A 158 12.11 -33.47 12.50
CA HIS A 158 12.88 -33.51 11.26
C HIS A 158 12.91 -32.15 10.58
N VAL A 159 14.12 -31.68 10.22
CA VAL A 159 14.32 -30.43 9.46
C VAL A 159 14.98 -30.76 8.12
N GLN A 160 14.33 -30.37 7.03
CA GLN A 160 14.78 -30.53 5.65
C GLN A 160 15.35 -29.20 5.14
N PHE A 161 16.65 -29.18 4.85
CA PHE A 161 17.33 -28.03 4.25
C PHE A 161 17.36 -28.16 2.72
N TYR A 162 16.98 -27.10 2.03
CA TYR A 162 17.18 -26.96 0.59
C TYR A 162 18.13 -25.80 0.33
N VAL A 163 19.26 -26.11 -0.32
CA VAL A 163 20.32 -25.14 -0.58
C VAL A 163 20.49 -24.97 -2.08
N LEU A 164 20.37 -23.73 -2.54
CA LEU A 164 20.62 -23.36 -3.93
C LEU A 164 22.03 -22.82 -4.08
N TYR A 165 22.74 -23.30 -5.09
CA TYR A 165 24.11 -22.88 -5.39
C TYR A 165 24.27 -22.44 -6.84
N ASN A 166 25.24 -21.56 -7.09
CA ASN A 166 25.71 -21.22 -8.43
C ASN A 166 27.24 -21.21 -8.44
N GLY A 167 27.85 -22.07 -9.26
CA GLY A 167 29.30 -22.27 -9.22
C GLY A 167 29.76 -22.64 -7.81
N ASN A 168 30.79 -21.94 -7.30
CA ASN A 168 31.38 -22.23 -5.99
C ASN A 168 30.76 -21.42 -4.85
N GLN A 169 29.54 -20.89 -5.03
CA GLN A 169 28.92 -19.98 -4.07
C GLN A 169 27.51 -20.44 -3.70
N VAL A 170 27.14 -20.21 -2.44
CA VAL A 170 25.78 -20.42 -1.94
C VAL A 170 24.95 -19.19 -2.28
N ILE A 171 23.77 -19.43 -2.85
CA ILE A 171 22.86 -18.36 -3.25
C ILE A 171 21.69 -18.26 -2.29
N GLU A 172 21.11 -19.39 -1.89
CA GLU A 172 19.88 -19.42 -1.12
C GLU A 172 19.83 -20.66 -0.23
N ILE A 173 19.19 -20.53 0.93
CA ILE A 173 18.86 -21.65 1.81
C ILE A 173 17.40 -21.55 2.26
N ARG A 174 16.75 -22.69 2.38
CA ARG A 174 15.42 -22.86 2.98
C ARG A 174 15.45 -24.01 3.97
N ALA A 175 14.68 -23.89 5.04
CA ALA A 175 14.47 -24.96 5.99
C ALA A 175 12.97 -25.24 6.10
N PHE A 176 12.60 -26.50 5.97
CA PHE A 176 11.22 -26.97 6.12
C PHE A 176 11.16 -28.00 7.23
N SER A 177 10.13 -27.92 8.06
CA SER A 177 9.86 -28.94 9.07
C SER A 177 8.84 -29.92 8.50
N ASP A 178 9.18 -31.21 8.44
CA ASP A 178 8.34 -32.23 7.80
C ASP A 178 7.07 -32.51 8.64
N PRO A 179 5.85 -32.27 8.10
CA PRO A 179 4.59 -32.45 8.83
C PRO A 179 4.24 -33.90 9.15
N ASP A 180 4.82 -34.88 8.43
CA ASP A 180 4.64 -36.31 8.68
C ASP A 180 5.54 -36.80 9.83
N GLN A 181 6.64 -36.08 10.11
CA GLN A 181 7.61 -36.43 11.15
C GLN A 181 7.43 -35.58 12.40
N VAL A 182 6.32 -35.82 13.08
CA VAL A 182 5.96 -35.16 14.35
C VAL A 182 6.00 -36.09 15.56
N VAL A 183 6.07 -35.48 16.73
CA VAL A 183 5.92 -36.12 18.04
C VAL A 183 4.78 -35.41 18.78
N ASP A 184 3.81 -36.18 19.28
CA ASP A 184 2.73 -35.64 20.11
C ASP A 184 3.30 -35.27 21.49
N ILE A 185 3.13 -34.01 21.87
CA ILE A 185 3.60 -33.42 23.13
C ILE A 185 2.44 -32.88 23.97
N THR A 186 1.23 -33.41 23.75
CA THR A 186 0.02 -32.95 24.44
C THR A 186 0.09 -33.23 25.95
N GLU A 187 0.62 -34.39 26.34
CA GLU A 187 0.77 -34.81 27.74
C GLU A 187 2.22 -34.63 28.22
N ASP A 188 2.41 -34.25 29.50
CA ASP A 188 3.73 -34.06 30.13
C ASP A 188 4.39 -35.39 30.52
N ILE A 189 4.57 -36.26 29.54
CA ILE A 189 5.18 -37.58 29.72
C ILE A 189 6.60 -37.57 29.16
N GLU A 190 7.49 -38.39 29.73
CA GLU A 190 8.83 -38.59 29.19
C GLU A 190 8.78 -39.20 27.78
N ILE A 191 9.42 -38.54 26.81
CA ILE A 191 9.43 -38.97 25.41
C ILE A 191 10.86 -39.01 24.89
N ASP A 192 11.26 -40.12 24.26
CA ASP A 192 12.55 -40.23 23.57
C ASP A 192 12.40 -39.71 22.13
N VAL A 193 13.02 -38.57 21.85
CA VAL A 193 12.96 -37.90 20.55
C VAL A 193 14.28 -38.01 19.82
N LYS A 194 14.21 -38.62 18.64
CA LYS A 194 15.33 -38.70 17.69
C LYS A 194 15.24 -37.53 16.70
N PHE A 195 16.09 -36.53 16.89
CA PHE A 195 16.18 -35.39 15.97
C PHE A 195 17.00 -35.76 14.73
N THR A 196 16.47 -35.42 13.57
CA THR A 196 17.09 -35.77 12.28
C THR A 196 17.05 -34.59 11.32
N TYR A 197 17.94 -34.59 10.34
CA TYR A 197 17.95 -33.57 9.30
C TYR A 197 18.31 -34.14 7.94
N SER A 198 17.92 -33.43 6.89
CA SER A 198 18.21 -33.78 5.51
C SER A 198 18.65 -32.53 4.76
N VAL A 199 19.47 -32.69 3.73
CA VAL A 199 20.04 -31.60 2.95
C VAL A 199 19.96 -31.94 1.47
N THR A 200 19.34 -31.07 0.71
CA THR A 200 19.19 -31.18 -0.75
C THR A 200 19.83 -29.97 -1.42
N TRP A 201 20.79 -30.22 -2.31
CA TRP A 201 21.50 -29.18 -3.07
C TRP A 201 21.00 -29.10 -4.51
N ASN A 202 20.54 -27.92 -4.93
CA ASN A 202 20.07 -27.67 -6.30
C ASN A 202 20.86 -26.53 -6.96
N ALA A 203 21.12 -26.66 -8.26
CA ALA A 203 21.84 -25.64 -9.03
C ALA A 203 20.89 -24.51 -9.48
N THR A 204 21.39 -23.28 -9.50
CA THR A 204 20.64 -22.09 -9.95
C THR A 204 21.48 -21.20 -10.87
N SER A 205 20.80 -20.40 -11.70
CA SER A 205 21.42 -19.45 -12.63
C SER A 205 21.60 -18.04 -12.06
N THR A 206 21.12 -17.80 -10.83
CA THR A 206 21.14 -16.50 -10.15
C THR A 206 22.57 -16.13 -9.72
N SER A 207 22.95 -14.87 -9.94
CA SER A 207 24.29 -14.39 -9.57
C SER A 207 24.41 -14.14 -8.07
N PHE A 208 25.64 -14.25 -7.53
CA PHE A 208 25.91 -13.99 -6.12
C PHE A 208 25.54 -12.56 -5.69
N ASP A 209 25.78 -11.57 -6.55
CA ASP A 209 25.47 -10.16 -6.25
C ASP A 209 23.98 -9.92 -6.04
N THR A 210 23.14 -10.69 -6.74
CA THR A 210 21.67 -10.64 -6.65
C THR A 210 21.09 -11.56 -5.57
N ARG A 211 21.93 -12.23 -4.75
CA ARG A 211 21.44 -13.24 -3.77
C ARG A 211 20.51 -12.65 -2.71
N MET A 212 20.73 -11.39 -2.34
CA MET A 212 19.89 -10.70 -1.35
C MET A 212 18.56 -10.21 -1.94
N ASP A 213 18.40 -10.26 -3.27
CA ASP A 213 17.20 -9.75 -3.93
C ASP A 213 15.97 -10.57 -3.57
N ARG A 214 16.07 -11.87 -3.24
CA ARG A 214 14.93 -12.67 -2.77
C ARG A 214 14.36 -12.11 -1.47
N TYR A 215 15.22 -11.84 -0.49
CA TYR A 215 14.83 -11.25 0.79
C TYR A 215 14.23 -9.84 0.60
N SER A 216 14.75 -9.09 -0.39
CA SER A 216 14.14 -7.81 -0.78
C SER A 216 12.81 -7.97 -1.53
N ARG A 217 12.62 -9.03 -2.33
CA ARG A 217 11.40 -9.28 -3.10
C ARG A 217 10.25 -9.85 -2.27
N ALA A 218 10.56 -10.70 -1.28
CA ALA A 218 9.57 -11.21 -0.33
C ALA A 218 8.85 -10.06 0.41
N SER A 219 9.56 -8.94 0.64
CA SER A 219 9.00 -7.73 1.22
C SER A 219 8.24 -6.83 0.22
N SER A 220 8.43 -7.03 -1.09
CA SER A 220 7.87 -6.22 -2.17
C SER A 220 6.79 -6.95 -2.95
N HIS A 221 5.94 -7.73 -2.27
CA HIS A 221 4.86 -8.46 -2.94
C HIS A 221 3.90 -7.47 -3.66
N PRO A 222 3.53 -7.68 -4.94
CA PRO A 222 2.81 -6.71 -5.75
C PRO A 222 1.44 -6.28 -5.19
N VAL A 223 0.75 -7.20 -4.52
CA VAL A 223 -0.60 -6.99 -3.96
C VAL A 223 -0.59 -5.91 -2.85
N HIS A 224 0.40 -5.92 -1.96
CA HIS A 224 0.52 -4.89 -0.93
C HIS A 224 0.99 -3.55 -1.49
N GLN A 225 1.84 -3.55 -2.53
CA GLN A 225 2.31 -2.31 -3.15
C GLN A 225 1.16 -1.49 -3.74
N GLN A 226 0.14 -2.11 -4.34
CA GLN A 226 -1.02 -1.40 -4.89
C GLN A 226 -1.89 -0.77 -3.78
N ILE A 227 -2.16 -1.51 -2.70
CA ILE A 227 -2.92 -0.99 -1.54
C ILE A 227 -2.17 0.16 -0.86
N HIS A 228 -0.83 0.05 -0.75
CA HIS A 228 0.01 1.11 -0.17
C HIS A 228 0.08 2.36 -1.04
N TRP A 229 0.23 2.23 -2.36
CA TRP A 229 0.21 3.38 -3.27
C TRP A 229 -1.15 4.07 -3.31
N PHE A 230 -2.24 3.32 -3.25
CA PHE A 230 -3.58 3.90 -3.19
C PHE A 230 -3.81 4.70 -1.91
N SER A 231 -3.43 4.15 -0.75
CA SER A 231 -3.51 4.85 0.55
C SER A 231 -2.62 6.11 0.57
N PHE A 232 -1.41 6.00 0.04
CA PHE A 232 -0.43 7.08 -0.07
C PHE A 232 -0.88 8.22 -0.99
N ILE A 233 -1.45 7.90 -2.16
CA ILE A 233 -1.97 8.92 -3.07
C ILE A 233 -3.16 9.63 -2.42
N ASN A 234 -4.05 8.88 -1.76
CA ASN A 234 -5.20 9.45 -1.07
C ASN A 234 -4.77 10.36 0.10
N SER A 235 -3.77 9.95 0.89
CA SER A 235 -3.24 10.77 1.99
C SER A 235 -2.58 12.05 1.46
N ILE A 236 -1.79 11.97 0.39
CA ILE A 236 -1.22 13.16 -0.26
C ILE A 236 -2.31 14.13 -0.73
N VAL A 237 -3.37 13.63 -1.36
CA VAL A 237 -4.47 14.46 -1.86
C VAL A 237 -5.20 15.16 -0.71
N ILE A 238 -5.53 14.42 0.36
CA ILE A 238 -6.18 14.98 1.56
C ILE A 238 -5.29 16.06 2.19
N ILE A 239 -3.99 15.82 2.28
CA ILE A 239 -3.05 16.76 2.90
C ILE A 239 -2.87 18.01 2.04
N ILE A 240 -2.74 17.86 0.72
CA ILE A 240 -2.69 19.02 -0.20
C ILE A 240 -3.98 19.84 -0.11
N LEU A 241 -5.14 19.19 0.00
CA LEU A 241 -6.43 19.86 0.13
C LEU A 241 -6.55 20.60 1.48
N LEU A 242 -6.16 19.95 2.58
CA LEU A 242 -6.12 20.56 3.91
C LEU A 242 -5.16 21.75 3.95
N MET A 243 -3.97 21.60 3.36
CA MET A 243 -2.96 22.65 3.26
C MET A 243 -3.42 23.81 2.38
N GLY A 244 -4.08 23.52 1.26
CA GLY A 244 -4.69 24.51 0.39
C GLY A 244 -5.80 25.30 1.09
N LEU A 245 -6.71 24.60 1.79
CA LEU A 245 -7.77 25.23 2.58
C LEU A 245 -7.19 26.11 3.69
N LEU A 246 -6.23 25.59 4.45
CA LEU A 246 -5.62 26.29 5.56
C LEU A 246 -4.85 27.55 5.09
N THR A 247 -4.09 27.43 4.01
CA THR A 247 -3.38 28.56 3.39
C THR A 247 -4.35 29.60 2.83
N LEU A 248 -5.45 29.18 2.20
CA LEU A 248 -6.49 30.08 1.73
C LEU A 248 -7.20 30.81 2.87
N LEU A 249 -7.50 30.12 3.97
CA LEU A 249 -8.10 30.73 5.16
C LEU A 249 -7.16 31.76 5.78
N PHE A 250 -5.87 31.43 5.92
CA PHE A 250 -4.87 32.37 6.42
C PHE A 250 -4.67 33.55 5.48
N MET A 251 -4.50 33.32 4.17
CA MET A 251 -4.32 34.40 3.19
C MET A 251 -5.57 35.27 3.05
N ARG A 252 -6.77 34.70 3.14
CA ARG A 252 -8.03 35.46 3.11
C ARG A 252 -8.18 36.32 4.36
N ARG A 253 -7.85 35.78 5.54
CA ARG A 253 -7.90 36.53 6.81
C ARG A 253 -6.83 37.61 6.84
N LEU A 254 -5.59 37.28 6.51
CA LEU A 254 -4.47 38.21 6.41
C LEU A 254 -4.76 39.30 5.38
N LYS A 255 -5.27 38.97 4.18
CA LYS A 255 -5.66 39.94 3.14
C LYS A 255 -6.82 40.82 3.58
N ASN A 256 -7.81 40.30 4.29
CA ASN A 256 -8.91 41.10 4.83
C ASN A 256 -8.41 42.06 5.92
N ASP A 257 -7.54 41.60 6.82
CA ASP A 257 -6.93 42.41 7.87
C ASP A 257 -5.98 43.49 7.28
N LEU A 258 -5.27 43.18 6.18
CA LEU A 258 -4.47 44.13 5.41
C LEU A 258 -5.32 45.11 4.58
N ARG A 259 -6.45 44.68 4.01
CA ARG A 259 -7.35 45.55 3.24
C ARG A 259 -8.04 46.58 4.13
N LYS A 260 -8.43 46.18 5.35
CA LYS A 260 -8.88 47.12 6.40
C LYS A 260 -7.79 48.14 6.77
N CYS A 261 -6.52 47.83 6.55
CA CYS A 261 -5.40 48.75 6.76
C CYS A 261 -5.15 49.69 5.56
N SER A 262 -5.72 49.41 4.37
CA SER A 262 -5.54 50.21 3.15
C SER A 262 -6.59 51.29 2.99
N THR A 263 -7.82 51.03 3.44
CA THR A 263 -8.93 51.99 3.38
C THR A 263 -8.81 52.93 4.57
N GLY A 264 -8.15 54.06 4.37
CA GLY A 264 -7.95 55.09 5.40
C GLY A 264 -9.16 55.98 5.58
N ASP A 265 -10.32 55.41 5.90
CA ASP A 265 -11.50 56.19 6.29
C ASP A 265 -11.49 56.30 7.82
N ASP A 266 -11.09 57.48 8.28
CA ASP A 266 -11.34 57.96 9.63
C ASP A 266 -12.86 58.01 9.85
N GLU A 267 -13.30 57.70 11.09
CA GLU A 267 -14.61 58.03 11.69
C GLU A 267 -15.52 56.88 12.17
N GLU A 268 -15.18 55.59 12.04
CA GLU A 268 -15.91 54.54 12.80
C GLU A 268 -14.97 53.52 13.48
N GLU A 269 -14.85 53.67 14.81
CA GLU A 269 -14.28 52.74 15.81
C GLU A 269 -13.11 51.84 15.38
N ASP A 270 -11.90 52.33 15.71
CA ASP A 270 -10.63 51.61 15.74
C ASP A 270 -10.73 50.19 16.33
N LYS A 271 -10.83 49.18 15.47
CA LYS A 271 -10.31 47.83 15.76
C LYS A 271 -9.03 47.64 14.95
N GLU A 272 -8.00 48.40 15.30
CA GLU A 272 -6.65 48.17 14.80
C GLU A 272 -6.18 46.75 15.17
N VAL A 273 -5.50 46.08 14.24
CA VAL A 273 -5.12 44.67 14.41
C VAL A 273 -4.09 44.53 15.55
N GLY A 274 -4.40 43.70 16.55
CA GLY A 274 -3.66 43.61 17.83
C GLY A 274 -2.14 43.41 17.75
N TRP A 275 -1.64 42.77 16.69
CA TRP A 275 -0.20 42.55 16.54
C TRP A 275 0.60 43.86 16.32
N LYS A 276 -0.05 44.96 15.89
CA LYS A 276 0.61 46.28 15.76
C LYS A 276 1.02 46.86 17.11
N TYR A 277 0.22 46.61 18.15
CA TYR A 277 0.42 47.19 19.47
C TYR A 277 1.57 46.57 20.27
N ILE A 278 2.02 45.38 19.87
CA ILE A 278 3.05 44.59 20.56
C ILE A 278 4.44 44.72 19.92
N HIS A 279 4.64 45.59 18.93
CA HIS A 279 5.94 45.77 18.23
C HIS A 279 7.14 46.01 19.18
N GLY A 280 6.89 46.60 20.36
CA GLY A 280 7.90 46.86 21.38
C GLY A 280 8.16 45.70 22.36
N ASP A 281 7.38 44.63 22.34
CA ASP A 281 7.49 43.52 23.31
C ASP A 281 7.66 42.13 22.65
N VAL A 282 7.41 42.01 21.34
CA VAL A 282 7.45 40.74 20.57
C VAL A 282 8.82 40.05 20.57
N PHE A 283 9.91 40.82 20.55
CA PHE A 283 11.28 40.28 20.49
C PHE A 283 11.94 40.16 21.88
N ARG A 284 11.15 40.22 22.95
CA ARG A 284 11.65 39.97 24.31
C ARG A 284 12.17 38.54 24.42
N TYR A 285 13.28 38.37 25.13
CA TYR A 285 13.91 37.06 25.33
C TYR A 285 12.97 36.08 26.04
N PRO A 286 13.02 34.77 25.69
CA PRO A 286 12.20 33.76 26.35
C PRO A 286 12.66 33.51 27.79
N GLN A 287 11.70 33.12 28.65
CA GLN A 287 12.02 32.59 29.97
C GLN A 287 12.85 31.31 29.82
N ASN A 288 13.88 31.12 30.67
CA ASN A 288 14.81 29.99 30.60
C ASN A 288 15.54 29.85 29.24
N MET A 289 16.26 30.90 28.85
CA MET A 289 16.99 30.99 27.57
C MET A 289 17.92 29.81 27.28
N SER A 290 18.66 29.31 28.28
CA SER A 290 19.59 28.20 28.07
C SER A 290 18.88 26.89 27.69
N LEU A 291 17.72 26.61 28.31
CA LEU A 291 16.87 25.46 27.96
C LEU A 291 16.27 25.62 26.57
N PHE A 292 15.82 26.82 26.24
CA PHE A 292 15.29 27.11 24.91
C PHE A 292 16.34 26.86 23.80
N CYS A 293 17.55 27.39 23.99
CA CYS A 293 18.65 27.20 23.04
C CYS A 293 19.08 25.73 22.93
N ALA A 294 19.06 24.98 24.05
CA ALA A 294 19.33 23.55 24.07
C ALA A 294 18.29 22.75 23.28
N VAL A 295 16.99 23.03 23.47
CA VAL A 295 15.89 22.40 22.70
C VAL A 295 16.07 22.66 21.20
N MET A 296 16.38 23.91 20.83
CA MET A 296 16.61 24.29 19.44
C MET A 296 17.81 23.59 18.81
N GLY A 297 18.88 23.41 19.58
CA GLY A 297 20.08 22.73 19.10
C GLY A 297 19.85 21.24 18.89
N MET A 298 19.21 20.59 19.88
CA MET A 298 18.89 19.17 19.81
C MET A 298 17.89 18.83 18.71
N GLY A 299 16.83 19.63 18.55
CA GLY A 299 15.88 19.40 17.45
C GLY A 299 16.54 19.56 16.07
N THR A 300 17.51 20.46 15.90
CA THR A 300 18.28 20.54 14.65
C THR A 300 19.25 19.39 14.45
N GLN A 301 19.91 18.90 15.50
CA GLN A 301 20.75 17.70 15.39
C GLN A 301 19.92 16.50 14.93
N LEU A 302 18.77 16.25 15.57
CA LEU A 302 17.91 15.12 15.25
C LEU A 302 17.29 15.25 13.85
N LEU A 303 16.95 16.46 13.41
CA LEU A 303 16.51 16.70 12.03
C LEU A 303 17.62 16.36 11.03
N THR A 304 18.85 16.82 11.27
CA THR A 304 20.00 16.49 10.41
C THR A 304 20.29 14.99 10.39
N LEU A 305 20.18 14.31 11.54
CA LEU A 305 20.33 12.86 11.65
C LEU A 305 19.32 12.13 10.75
N VAL A 306 18.03 12.43 10.91
CA VAL A 306 16.95 11.80 10.13
C VAL A 306 17.10 12.08 8.63
N SER A 307 17.42 13.31 8.24
CA SER A 307 17.68 13.65 6.84
C SER A 307 18.89 12.91 6.27
N CYS A 308 19.99 12.76 7.01
CA CYS A 308 21.16 12.02 6.56
C CYS A 308 20.86 10.52 6.38
N LEU A 309 20.09 9.93 7.30
CA LEU A 309 19.65 8.54 7.19
C LEU A 309 18.81 8.32 5.93
N PHE A 310 17.81 9.17 5.68
CA PHE A 310 17.02 9.08 4.46
C PHE A 310 17.87 9.23 3.20
N MET A 311 18.83 10.16 3.17
CA MET A 311 19.74 10.32 2.03
C MET A 311 20.59 9.06 1.79
N LEU A 312 21.14 8.44 2.83
CA LEU A 312 21.93 7.21 2.70
C LEU A 312 21.09 6.03 2.23
N VAL A 313 19.83 5.95 2.66
CA VAL A 313 18.90 4.92 2.20
C VAL A 313 18.48 5.18 0.74
N CYS A 314 18.21 6.43 0.35
CA CYS A 314 17.91 6.79 -1.04
C CYS A 314 19.09 6.55 -2.00
N LEU A 315 20.33 6.65 -1.52
CA LEU A 315 21.54 6.31 -2.27
C LEU A 315 21.79 4.78 -2.33
N GLY A 316 20.98 3.96 -1.67
CA GLY A 316 21.11 2.51 -1.64
C GLY A 316 22.30 2.00 -0.80
N VAL A 317 22.92 2.87 0.02
CA VAL A 317 24.08 2.50 0.84
C VAL A 317 23.65 1.74 2.10
N LEU A 318 22.48 2.08 2.65
CA LEU A 318 21.90 1.41 3.81
C LEU A 318 20.66 0.62 3.37
N TYR A 319 20.79 -0.70 3.33
CA TYR A 319 19.65 -1.58 3.13
C TYR A 319 18.90 -1.76 4.45
N PRO A 320 17.57 -1.57 4.49
CA PRO A 320 16.77 -1.65 5.71
C PRO A 320 16.71 -3.06 6.33
N TYR A 321 17.08 -4.09 5.55
CA TYR A 321 17.07 -5.48 5.99
C TYR A 321 18.21 -5.80 6.98
N ASN A 322 19.39 -5.20 6.81
CA ASN A 322 20.49 -5.39 7.75
C ASN A 322 20.35 -4.41 8.93
N ARG A 323 19.47 -4.76 9.87
CA ARG A 323 19.16 -3.95 11.06
C ARG A 323 20.43 -3.61 11.87
N GLY A 324 21.41 -4.51 11.94
CA GLY A 324 22.67 -4.26 12.64
C GLY A 324 23.51 -3.14 12.01
N THR A 325 23.59 -3.10 10.67
CA THR A 325 24.26 -2.01 9.96
C THR A 325 23.53 -0.68 10.17
N LEU A 326 22.20 -0.69 10.17
CA LEU A 326 21.38 0.49 10.44
C LEU A 326 21.59 1.01 11.87
N CYS A 327 21.61 0.14 12.89
CA CYS A 327 21.89 0.51 14.28
C CYS A 327 23.30 1.11 14.44
N THR A 328 24.30 0.52 13.77
CA THR A 328 25.69 1.03 13.80
C THR A 328 25.79 2.40 13.12
N ALA A 329 25.12 2.57 11.98
CA ALA A 329 25.04 3.85 11.28
C ALA A 329 24.33 4.91 12.12
N LEU A 330 23.26 4.56 12.85
CA LEU A 330 22.56 5.45 13.77
C LEU A 330 23.47 5.97 14.87
N VAL A 331 24.19 5.09 15.58
CA VAL A 331 25.11 5.50 16.66
C VAL A 331 26.22 6.39 16.10
N THR A 332 26.78 6.01 14.95
CA THR A 332 27.86 6.77 14.30
C THR A 332 27.39 8.15 13.85
N LEU A 333 26.28 8.24 13.12
CA LEU A 333 25.72 9.51 12.64
C LEU A 333 25.25 10.39 13.79
N TYR A 334 24.70 9.83 14.86
CA TYR A 334 24.32 10.59 16.05
C TYR A 334 25.55 11.26 16.68
N SER A 335 26.66 10.54 16.79
CA SER A 335 27.91 11.09 17.31
C SER A 335 28.47 12.20 16.42
N LEU A 336 28.44 12.04 15.09
CA LEU A 336 28.94 13.03 14.13
C LEU A 336 28.06 14.29 14.08
N THR A 337 26.75 14.13 14.19
CA THR A 337 25.80 15.26 14.14
C THR A 337 25.77 16.09 15.43
N SER A 338 26.41 15.63 16.52
CA SER A 338 26.53 16.39 17.77
C SER A 338 27.16 17.78 17.61
N VAL A 339 28.05 17.95 16.62
CA VAL A 339 28.63 19.25 16.25
C VAL A 339 27.54 20.26 15.88
N VAL A 340 26.50 19.82 15.16
CA VAL A 340 25.37 20.67 14.73
C VAL A 340 24.58 21.16 15.94
N ALA A 341 24.33 20.28 16.92
CA ALA A 341 23.65 20.63 18.17
C ALA A 341 24.41 21.70 18.96
N GLY A 342 25.73 21.51 19.12
CA GLY A 342 26.59 22.45 19.82
C GLY A 342 26.63 23.82 19.12
N TYR A 343 26.83 23.81 17.80
CA TYR A 343 26.87 25.02 16.98
C TYR A 343 25.58 25.84 17.09
N THR A 344 24.44 25.18 16.90
CA THR A 344 23.13 25.86 16.90
C THR A 344 22.73 26.35 18.29
N ALA A 345 23.00 25.57 19.35
CA ALA A 345 22.73 25.98 20.73
C ALA A 345 23.58 27.20 21.14
N ALA A 346 24.90 27.17 20.86
CA ALA A 346 25.79 28.27 21.20
C ALA A 346 25.52 29.53 20.35
N SER A 347 25.36 29.37 19.03
CA SER A 347 25.09 30.48 18.11
C SER A 347 23.80 31.20 18.45
N PHE A 348 22.74 30.45 18.77
CA PHE A 348 21.45 31.04 19.14
C PHE A 348 21.45 31.66 20.55
N HIS A 349 22.26 31.15 21.48
CA HIS A 349 22.43 31.78 22.78
C HIS A 349 23.20 33.11 22.69
N CYS A 350 24.26 33.13 21.89
CA CYS A 350 25.10 34.31 21.66
C CYS A 350 24.35 35.46 20.97
N GLN A 351 23.23 35.16 20.31
CA GLN A 351 22.33 36.17 19.76
C GLN A 351 21.67 37.04 20.84
N PHE A 352 21.54 36.55 22.07
CA PHE A 352 20.85 37.26 23.16
C PHE A 352 21.77 37.66 24.32
N ALA A 353 22.76 36.81 24.66
CA ALA A 353 23.70 37.08 25.75
C ALA A 353 25.11 36.60 25.41
N GLU A 354 26.11 37.40 25.79
CA GLU A 354 27.53 37.10 25.50
C GLU A 354 28.12 35.99 26.38
N VAL A 355 27.56 35.79 27.58
CA VAL A 355 28.07 34.85 28.59
C VAL A 355 27.01 33.79 28.91
N GLY A 356 27.43 32.55 29.18
CA GLY A 356 26.54 31.45 29.59
C GLY A 356 26.13 30.47 28.49
N TRP A 357 26.72 30.59 27.29
CA TRP A 357 26.49 29.66 26.17
C TRP A 357 26.91 28.21 26.52
N GLU A 358 27.94 28.06 27.36
CA GLU A 358 28.44 26.77 27.87
C GLU A 358 27.33 25.93 28.53
N LYS A 359 26.48 26.57 29.35
CA LYS A 359 25.34 25.91 30.00
C LYS A 359 24.33 25.38 29.00
N SER A 360 24.13 26.10 27.89
CA SER A 360 23.20 25.73 26.84
C SER A 360 23.70 24.54 26.01
N VAL A 361 25.02 24.50 25.75
CA VAL A 361 25.67 23.38 25.06
C VAL A 361 25.66 22.12 25.94
N LEU A 362 25.98 22.25 27.23
CA LEU A 362 25.91 21.14 28.18
C LEU A 362 24.48 20.58 28.26
N LEU A 363 23.49 21.47 28.40
CA LEU A 363 22.09 21.08 28.49
C LEU A 363 21.59 20.44 27.19
N ALA A 364 22.07 20.87 26.03
CA ALA A 364 21.77 20.22 24.76
C ALA A 364 22.22 18.75 24.78
N GLY A 365 23.47 18.48 25.18
CA GLY A 365 23.99 17.11 25.28
C GLY A 365 23.14 16.20 26.18
N ILE A 366 22.70 16.72 27.32
CA ILE A 366 21.94 15.96 28.33
C ILE A 366 20.47 15.76 27.93
N LEU A 367 19.86 16.75 27.27
CA LEU A 367 18.40 16.82 27.06
C LEU A 367 17.81 15.57 26.39
N TYR A 368 18.49 15.02 25.37
CA TYR A 368 18.03 13.80 24.69
C TYR A 368 18.73 12.54 25.19
N ALA A 369 20.03 12.63 25.49
CA ALA A 369 20.81 11.47 25.90
C ALA A 369 20.37 10.93 27.27
N SER A 370 20.03 11.80 28.22
CA SER A 370 19.64 11.35 29.56
C SER A 370 18.33 10.54 29.55
N PRO A 371 17.22 11.00 28.94
CA PRO A 371 16.02 10.16 28.80
C PRO A 371 16.29 8.86 28.05
N LEU A 372 17.14 8.87 27.02
CA LEU A 372 17.53 7.66 26.28
C LEU A 372 18.21 6.64 27.19
N PHE A 373 19.21 7.05 27.97
CA PHE A 373 19.91 6.16 28.89
C PHE A 373 19.00 5.67 30.01
N VAL A 374 18.09 6.51 30.53
CA VAL A 374 17.14 6.11 31.58
C VAL A 374 16.16 5.08 31.06
N ILE A 375 15.48 5.34 29.93
CA ILE A 375 14.54 4.40 29.31
C ILE A 375 15.27 3.12 28.91
N GLY A 376 16.44 3.24 28.25
CA GLY A 376 17.25 2.09 27.87
C GLY A 376 17.68 1.25 29.07
N SER A 377 18.04 1.87 30.19
CA SER A 377 18.39 1.14 31.43
C SER A 377 17.18 0.40 32.00
N ILE A 378 15.99 1.03 32.04
CA ILE A 378 14.76 0.40 32.50
C ILE A 378 14.41 -0.80 31.61
N LEU A 379 14.43 -0.62 30.29
CA LEU A 379 14.17 -1.70 29.33
C LEU A 379 15.18 -2.84 29.45
N ASN A 380 16.46 -2.51 29.65
CA ASN A 380 17.50 -3.51 29.83
C ASN A 380 17.33 -4.30 31.14
N VAL A 381 16.90 -3.67 32.23
CA VAL A 381 16.57 -4.36 33.49
C VAL A 381 15.42 -5.34 33.28
N VAL A 382 14.37 -4.93 32.57
CA VAL A 382 13.26 -5.83 32.23
C VAL A 382 13.76 -6.98 31.35
N ALA A 383 14.54 -6.69 30.32
CA ALA A 383 15.10 -7.72 29.43
C ALA A 383 15.93 -8.77 30.18
N VAL A 384 16.80 -8.33 31.09
CA VAL A 384 17.63 -9.21 31.94
C VAL A 384 16.76 -10.05 32.87
N SER A 385 15.68 -9.50 33.43
CA SER A 385 14.78 -10.26 34.31
C SER A 385 14.04 -11.41 33.62
N TYR A 386 13.83 -11.29 32.31
CA TYR A 386 13.19 -12.32 31.49
C TYR A 386 14.20 -13.23 30.75
N GLY A 387 15.51 -12.93 30.80
CA GLY A 387 16.53 -13.74 30.11
C GLY A 387 16.55 -13.59 28.57
N VAL A 388 16.01 -12.50 28.04
CA VAL A 388 15.78 -12.31 26.59
C VAL A 388 17.06 -11.83 25.90
N THR A 389 17.35 -12.27 24.66
CA THR A 389 18.56 -11.90 23.89
C THR A 389 18.66 -10.40 23.59
N ALA A 390 17.53 -9.69 23.59
CA ALA A 390 17.45 -8.23 23.51
C ALA A 390 18.14 -7.53 24.71
N ALA A 391 18.45 -8.25 25.79
CA ALA A 391 19.26 -7.74 26.88
C ALA A 391 20.69 -7.43 26.39
N LEU A 392 21.10 -6.17 26.58
CA LEU A 392 22.44 -5.73 26.23
C LEU A 392 23.41 -6.12 27.35
N PRO A 393 24.54 -6.79 27.00
CA PRO A 393 25.55 -7.13 27.98
C PRO A 393 26.22 -5.86 28.49
N PHE A 394 26.68 -5.90 29.75
CA PHE A 394 27.31 -4.76 30.41
C PHE A 394 28.45 -4.14 29.58
N GLY A 395 29.26 -4.98 28.90
CA GLY A 395 30.35 -4.53 28.04
C GLY A 395 29.89 -3.62 26.91
N THR A 396 28.76 -3.93 26.26
CA THR A 396 28.20 -3.11 25.17
C THR A 396 27.65 -1.80 25.68
N ILE A 397 26.98 -1.81 26.85
CA ILE A 397 26.48 -0.58 27.50
C ILE A 397 27.66 0.35 27.81
N MET A 398 28.75 -0.19 28.38
CA MET A 398 29.97 0.58 28.63
C MET A 398 30.58 1.11 27.33
N ALA A 399 30.62 0.31 26.26
CA ALA A 399 31.12 0.76 24.96
C ALA A 399 30.31 1.94 24.39
N ILE A 400 28.98 1.91 24.48
CA ILE A 400 28.11 3.02 24.04
C ILE A 400 28.36 4.28 24.88
N ILE A 401 28.49 4.14 26.20
CA ILE A 401 28.81 5.25 27.10
C ILE A 401 30.19 5.83 26.78
N LEU A 402 31.18 4.99 26.48
CA LEU A 402 32.52 5.42 26.07
C LEU A 402 32.49 6.16 24.74
N ILE A 403 31.77 5.65 23.73
CA ILE A 403 31.60 6.33 22.45
C ILE A 403 30.93 7.70 22.67
N TYR A 404 29.87 7.75 23.47
CA TYR A 404 29.21 9.03 23.78
C TYR A 404 30.16 10.01 24.49
N THR A 405 30.91 9.53 25.48
CA THR A 405 31.79 10.38 26.30
C THR A 405 33.02 10.87 25.54
N PHE A 406 33.66 10.01 24.74
CA PHE A 406 34.91 10.34 24.05
C PHE A 406 34.73 10.86 22.62
N LEU A 407 33.59 10.59 21.98
CA LEU A 407 33.30 11.07 20.63
C LEU A 407 32.23 12.17 20.62
N ALA A 408 31.05 11.90 21.19
CA ALA A 408 29.93 12.83 21.08
C ALA A 408 30.10 14.10 21.93
N ILE A 409 30.56 14.00 23.19
CA ILE A 409 30.75 15.18 24.05
C ILE A 409 31.83 16.14 23.52
N PRO A 410 33.02 15.68 23.08
CA PRO A 410 34.03 16.58 22.51
C PRO A 410 33.57 17.23 21.19
N LEU A 411 32.89 16.49 20.32
CA LEU A 411 32.32 17.02 19.08
C LEU A 411 31.22 18.06 19.36
N LEU A 412 30.38 17.82 20.37
CA LEU A 412 29.38 18.78 20.85
C LEU A 412 30.04 20.08 21.35
N ALA A 413 31.09 19.96 22.16
CA ALA A 413 31.84 21.11 22.67
C ALA A 413 32.56 21.88 21.55
N LEU A 414 33.14 21.17 20.58
CA LEU A 414 33.75 21.74 19.38
C LEU A 414 32.71 22.52 18.57
N GLY A 415 31.52 21.94 18.36
CA GLY A 415 30.39 22.62 17.74
C GLY A 415 30.02 23.90 18.48
N GLY A 416 29.94 23.84 19.82
CA GLY A 416 29.70 25.01 20.67
C GLY A 416 30.72 26.13 20.48
N LEU A 417 32.01 25.78 20.43
CA LEU A 417 33.09 26.74 20.18
C LEU A 417 32.97 27.39 18.80
N ILE A 418 32.69 26.60 17.76
CA ILE A 418 32.44 27.12 16.40
C ILE A 418 31.24 28.07 16.41
N GLY A 419 30.16 27.72 17.11
CA GLY A 419 28.95 28.55 17.22
C GLY A 419 29.19 29.87 17.96
N TYR A 420 30.09 29.87 18.94
CA TYR A 420 30.52 31.08 19.65
C TYR A 420 31.37 32.00 18.75
N ILE A 421 32.33 31.43 18.00
CA ILE A 421 33.23 32.18 17.11
C ILE A 421 32.45 32.80 15.94
N PHE A 422 31.60 32.00 15.28
CA PHE A 422 30.84 32.42 14.09
C PHE A 422 29.44 32.95 14.47
N ARG A 423 29.36 33.77 15.52
CA ARG A 423 28.08 34.33 15.98
C ARG A 423 27.53 35.36 14.99
N SER A 424 26.24 35.24 14.67
CA SER A 424 25.48 36.27 13.95
C SER A 424 24.79 37.19 14.95
N GLU A 425 24.86 38.51 14.78
CA GLU A 425 24.11 39.45 15.62
C GLU A 425 22.60 39.30 15.42
N PHE A 426 21.84 39.31 16.52
CA PHE A 426 20.38 39.31 16.47
C PHE A 426 19.87 40.72 16.14
N HIS A 427 19.69 41.01 14.86
CA HIS A 427 19.02 42.25 14.45
C HIS A 427 17.50 42.15 14.68
N ALA A 428 17.04 42.62 15.84
CA ALA A 428 15.62 42.85 16.09
C ALA A 428 15.12 44.02 15.22
N PRO A 429 14.04 43.85 14.43
CA PRO A 429 13.49 44.92 13.59
C PRO A 429 12.98 46.15 14.36
N CYS A 430 12.68 46.01 15.66
CA CYS A 430 12.12 47.06 16.52
C CYS A 430 12.79 47.02 17.90
N ALA A 431 12.96 48.19 18.51
CA ALA A 431 13.53 48.31 19.86
C ALA A 431 12.52 47.86 20.94
N THR A 432 12.99 47.15 21.96
CA THR A 432 12.14 46.64 23.04
C THR A 432 11.82 47.70 24.10
N LYS A 433 10.59 47.78 24.57
CA LYS A 433 10.19 48.66 25.68
C LYS A 433 10.72 48.14 27.03
N ARG A 434 10.91 49.05 27.99
CA ARG A 434 11.47 48.75 29.32
C ARG A 434 10.55 47.87 30.18
N TYR A 435 9.24 48.09 30.11
CA TYR A 435 8.23 47.33 30.83
C TYR A 435 7.34 46.55 29.86
N PRO A 436 7.05 45.26 30.13
CA PRO A 436 6.17 44.47 29.28
C PRO A 436 4.73 44.97 29.39
N ARG A 437 4.01 44.98 28.26
CA ARG A 437 2.55 45.18 28.26
C ARG A 437 1.84 44.00 28.92
N GLU A 438 0.81 44.29 29.71
CA GLU A 438 -0.08 43.26 30.29
C GLU A 438 -0.87 42.54 29.21
N ILE A 439 -0.92 41.22 29.29
CA ILE A 439 -1.62 40.36 28.33
C ILE A 439 -3.13 40.41 28.66
N PRO A 440 -4.00 40.71 27.68
CA PRO A 440 -5.44 40.73 27.93
C PRO A 440 -5.96 39.34 28.34
N PRO A 441 -7.03 39.25 29.16
CA PRO A 441 -7.57 37.98 29.61
C PRO A 441 -8.03 37.13 28.41
N LEU A 442 -7.33 36.01 28.19
CA LEU A 442 -7.59 35.10 27.08
C LEU A 442 -8.75 34.14 27.40
N ALA A 443 -9.69 34.01 26.46
CA ALA A 443 -10.70 32.95 26.49
C ALA A 443 -10.03 31.57 26.50
N TRP A 444 -10.70 30.57 27.08
CA TRP A 444 -10.15 29.23 27.31
C TRP A 444 -9.56 28.58 26.04
N TYR A 445 -10.22 28.76 24.89
CA TYR A 445 -9.80 28.19 23.61
C TYR A 445 -8.58 28.88 22.97
N ARG A 446 -8.16 30.05 23.49
CA ARG A 446 -6.98 30.78 23.04
C ARG A 446 -5.75 30.56 23.93
N LYS A 447 -5.92 29.86 25.05
CA LYS A 447 -4.81 29.49 25.93
C LYS A 447 -3.94 28.40 25.29
N THR A 448 -2.70 28.30 25.72
CA THR A 448 -1.69 27.35 25.20
C THR A 448 -2.19 25.91 25.08
N PRO A 449 -2.87 25.30 26.08
CA PRO A 449 -3.30 23.90 25.98
C PRO A 449 -4.27 23.64 24.82
N CYS A 450 -5.18 24.57 24.54
CA CYS A 450 -6.13 24.43 23.44
C CYS A 450 -5.46 24.63 22.08
N GLN A 451 -4.51 25.56 21.97
CA GLN A 451 -3.71 25.74 20.75
C GLN A 451 -2.79 24.54 20.48
N MET A 452 -2.19 23.96 21.53
CA MET A 452 -1.41 22.73 21.42
C MET A 452 -2.27 21.56 20.96
N PHE A 453 -3.49 21.41 21.51
CA PHE A 453 -4.45 20.41 21.07
C PHE A 453 -4.81 20.60 19.60
N LEU A 454 -5.14 21.83 19.18
CA LEU A 454 -5.53 22.13 17.80
C LEU A 454 -4.39 21.89 16.81
N GLY A 455 -3.19 22.39 17.09
CA GLY A 455 -2.02 22.20 16.24
C GLY A 455 -1.60 20.74 16.12
N GLY A 456 -1.63 20.02 17.24
CA GLY A 456 -1.26 18.62 17.31
C GLY A 456 -2.29 17.71 16.64
N PHE A 457 -3.58 17.89 16.93
CA PHE A 457 -4.68 17.08 16.40
C PHE A 457 -4.81 17.22 14.88
N LEU A 458 -4.71 18.44 14.34
CA LEU A 458 -4.76 18.66 12.88
C LEU A 458 -3.58 18.02 12.17
N SER A 459 -2.37 18.17 12.73
CA SER A 459 -1.17 17.54 12.17
C SER A 459 -1.25 16.01 12.24
N PHE A 460 -1.77 15.47 13.34
CA PHE A 460 -1.94 14.04 13.56
C PHE A 460 -3.00 13.42 12.65
N SER A 461 -4.14 14.10 12.47
CA SER A 461 -5.25 13.61 11.62
C SER A 461 -4.81 13.40 10.18
N ALA A 462 -3.86 14.19 9.70
CA ALA A 462 -3.26 14.06 8.38
C ALA A 462 -2.37 12.82 8.22
N ILE A 463 -1.72 12.35 9.30
CA ILE A 463 -0.74 11.26 9.26
C ILE A 463 -1.22 9.95 9.87
N VAL A 464 -2.44 9.89 10.43
CA VAL A 464 -2.90 8.73 11.23
C VAL A 464 -2.91 7.42 10.44
N LEU A 465 -3.33 7.44 9.17
CA LEU A 465 -3.33 6.25 8.33
C LEU A 465 -1.91 5.77 8.06
N GLU A 466 -0.98 6.68 7.80
CA GLU A 466 0.41 6.36 7.52
C GLU A 466 1.13 5.89 8.79
N LEU A 467 0.79 6.46 9.94
CA LEU A 467 1.29 6.05 11.23
C LEU A 467 0.86 4.62 11.59
N GLN A 468 -0.36 4.21 11.24
CA GLN A 468 -0.81 2.82 11.36
C GLN A 468 0.11 1.87 10.59
N HIS A 469 0.44 2.23 9.35
CA HIS A 469 1.33 1.43 8.50
C HIS A 469 2.77 1.43 9.03
N LEU A 470 3.27 2.58 9.49
CA LEU A 470 4.59 2.70 10.12
C LEU A 470 4.70 1.80 11.35
N TYR A 471 3.72 1.83 12.26
CA TYR A 471 3.71 0.96 13.44
C TYR A 471 3.56 -0.51 13.08
N ALA A 472 2.73 -0.83 12.09
CA ALA A 472 2.63 -2.19 11.57
C ALA A 472 3.93 -2.69 10.92
N SER A 473 4.84 -1.80 10.50
CA SER A 473 6.15 -2.19 9.98
C SER A 473 7.26 -2.22 11.03
N LEU A 474 7.26 -1.25 11.95
CA LEU A 474 8.26 -1.20 13.03
C LEU A 474 8.05 -2.34 14.04
N TRP A 475 6.79 -2.63 14.36
CA TRP A 475 6.41 -3.60 15.40
C TRP A 475 5.68 -4.81 14.88
N GLY A 476 5.12 -4.75 13.66
CA GLY A 476 4.48 -5.90 13.03
C GLY A 476 5.38 -6.57 12.00
N TYR A 477 4.89 -7.69 11.49
CA TYR A 477 5.57 -8.61 10.58
C TYR A 477 5.83 -8.07 9.17
N LYS A 478 5.33 -6.87 8.85
CA LYS A 478 5.39 -6.31 7.49
C LYS A 478 6.73 -5.59 7.28
N ILE A 479 7.61 -6.18 6.48
CA ILE A 479 8.82 -5.51 6.02
C ILE A 479 8.39 -4.43 5.01
N PHE A 480 8.28 -3.16 5.42
CA PHE A 480 8.10 -2.07 4.45
C PHE A 480 9.43 -1.82 3.75
N THR A 481 9.45 -1.94 2.43
CA THR A 481 10.66 -1.72 1.60
C THR A 481 10.58 -0.56 0.64
N LEU A 482 9.70 0.41 0.89
CA LEU A 482 9.76 1.71 0.21
C LEU A 482 10.20 2.83 1.18
N PRO A 483 11.50 2.91 1.52
CA PRO A 483 12.06 4.08 2.22
C PRO A 483 11.67 5.42 1.60
N SER A 484 11.46 5.42 0.27
CA SER A 484 10.98 6.57 -0.49
C SER A 484 9.61 7.08 -0.01
N ILE A 485 8.69 6.20 0.40
CA ILE A 485 7.36 6.59 0.91
C ILE A 485 7.51 7.26 2.27
N LEU A 486 8.28 6.67 3.18
CA LEU A 486 8.57 7.24 4.50
C LEU A 486 9.25 8.61 4.38
N PHE A 487 10.13 8.78 3.41
CA PHE A 487 10.78 10.06 3.13
C PHE A 487 9.77 11.12 2.66
N VAL A 488 8.88 10.80 1.73
CA VAL A 488 7.84 11.74 1.26
C VAL A 488 6.89 12.12 2.40
N MET A 489 6.50 11.16 3.23
CA MET A 489 5.65 11.42 4.40
C MET A 489 6.33 12.31 5.43
N PHE A 490 7.62 12.11 5.68
CA PHE A 490 8.39 12.99 6.56
C PHE A 490 8.42 14.43 6.04
N ILE A 491 8.61 14.65 4.74
CA ILE A 491 8.55 15.98 4.13
C ILE A 491 7.17 16.60 4.34
N ILE A 492 6.10 15.85 4.08
CA ILE A 492 4.73 16.38 4.21
C ILE A 492 4.42 16.78 5.65
N LEU A 493 4.85 15.97 6.63
CA LEU A 493 4.71 16.31 8.05
C LEU A 493 5.42 17.63 8.38
N ILE A 494 6.65 17.83 7.89
CA ILE A 494 7.38 19.08 8.07
C ILE A 494 6.59 20.28 7.50
N LEU A 495 6.06 20.15 6.28
CA LEU A 495 5.29 21.20 5.64
C LEU A 495 4.05 21.58 6.44
N LEU A 496 3.31 20.58 6.91
CA LEU A 496 2.08 20.75 7.69
C LEU A 496 2.37 21.46 9.03
N THR A 497 3.42 21.03 9.73
CA THR A 497 3.87 21.67 10.97
C THR A 497 4.27 23.13 10.75
N VAL A 498 4.95 23.45 9.64
CA VAL A 498 5.34 24.84 9.30
C VAL A 498 4.10 25.73 9.14
N ILE A 499 3.12 25.32 8.34
CA ILE A 499 1.93 26.16 8.07
C ILE A 499 1.08 26.31 9.32
N LEU A 500 0.86 25.24 10.09
CA LEU A 500 0.08 25.31 11.33
C LEU A 500 0.77 26.18 12.39
N SER A 501 2.10 26.07 12.56
CA SER A 501 2.85 26.88 13.53
C SER A 501 2.79 28.37 13.18
N VAL A 502 2.98 28.73 11.91
CA VAL A 502 2.84 30.12 11.43
C VAL A 502 1.42 30.64 11.64
N GLY A 503 0.42 29.81 11.33
CA GLY A 503 -0.99 30.14 11.51
C GLY A 503 -1.39 30.42 12.95
N LEU A 504 -0.99 29.53 13.87
CA LEU A 504 -1.29 29.67 15.30
C LEU A 504 -0.54 30.85 15.92
N THR A 505 0.70 31.09 15.51
CA THR A 505 1.46 32.28 15.96
C THR A 505 0.84 33.58 15.45
N TYR A 506 0.32 33.63 14.22
CA TYR A 506 -0.46 34.79 13.74
C TYR A 506 -1.70 35.03 14.60
N ILE A 507 -2.48 33.98 14.91
CA ILE A 507 -3.67 34.10 15.76
C ILE A 507 -3.27 34.61 17.15
N GLN A 508 -2.17 34.13 17.73
CA GLN A 508 -1.68 34.60 19.02
C GLN A 508 -1.35 36.10 18.99
N LEU A 509 -0.54 36.53 18.02
CA LEU A 509 -0.12 37.94 17.90
C LEU A 509 -1.32 38.86 17.65
N SER A 510 -2.37 38.38 16.96
CA SER A 510 -3.59 39.15 16.71
C SER A 510 -4.38 39.51 17.98
N VAL A 511 -4.11 38.83 19.10
CA VAL A 511 -4.75 39.05 20.42
C VAL A 511 -3.82 39.79 21.39
N GLU A 512 -2.77 40.43 20.87
CA GLU A 512 -1.80 41.21 21.67
C GLU A 512 -0.98 40.37 22.67
N ASP A 513 -0.88 39.06 22.43
CA ASP A 513 -0.06 38.16 23.23
C ASP A 513 1.36 38.05 22.62
N HIS A 514 2.37 38.49 23.37
CA HIS A 514 3.77 38.53 22.95
C HIS A 514 4.56 37.27 23.33
N GLU A 515 3.99 36.31 24.06
CA GLU A 515 4.67 35.10 24.54
C GLU A 515 4.68 33.95 23.50
N TRP A 516 5.15 34.23 22.29
CA TRP A 516 5.05 33.27 21.17
C TRP A 516 6.20 32.25 21.12
N TRP A 517 7.33 32.52 21.79
CA TRP A 517 8.55 31.71 21.75
C TRP A 517 8.31 30.25 22.14
N TRP A 518 7.94 29.98 23.40
CA TRP A 518 7.66 28.62 23.88
C TRP A 518 6.42 28.02 23.24
N ARG A 519 5.40 28.84 22.97
CA ARG A 519 4.14 28.34 22.40
C ARG A 519 4.33 27.79 20.99
N SER A 520 5.17 28.42 20.16
CA SER A 520 5.47 27.90 18.82
C SER A 520 6.19 26.54 18.86
N VAL A 521 7.12 26.34 19.81
CA VAL A 521 7.77 25.04 20.05
C VAL A 521 6.75 23.99 20.50
N LEU A 522 5.92 24.33 21.49
CA LEU A 522 4.93 23.41 22.05
C LEU A 522 3.82 23.04 21.04
N CYS A 523 3.38 23.99 20.20
CA CYS A 523 2.37 23.74 19.16
C CYS A 523 2.93 22.90 18.01
N GLY A 524 4.20 23.10 17.63
CA GLY A 524 4.85 22.25 16.63
C GLY A 524 5.12 20.84 17.15
N GLY A 525 5.57 20.72 18.39
CA GLY A 525 5.89 19.44 19.03
C GLY A 525 4.67 18.62 19.44
N SER A 526 3.51 19.23 19.69
CA SER A 526 2.34 18.53 20.25
C SER A 526 1.81 17.39 19.38
N THR A 527 2.10 17.36 18.07
CA THR A 527 1.81 16.23 17.19
C THR A 527 2.34 14.91 17.75
N ALA A 528 3.54 14.92 18.35
CA ALA A 528 4.16 13.72 18.91
C ALA A 528 3.39 13.15 20.12
N ILE A 529 2.67 13.98 20.87
CA ILE A 529 1.83 13.52 21.99
C ILE A 529 0.66 12.68 21.45
N PHE A 530 0.05 13.10 20.34
CA PHE A 530 -1.00 12.34 19.68
C PHE A 530 -0.45 11.06 19.03
N MET A 531 0.75 11.11 18.45
CA MET A 531 1.43 9.91 17.94
C MET A 531 1.66 8.87 19.05
N PHE A 532 2.05 9.33 20.25
CA PHE A 532 2.22 8.47 21.42
C PHE A 532 0.88 7.90 21.93
N ALA A 533 -0.16 8.73 22.05
CA ALA A 533 -1.49 8.26 22.43
C ALA A 533 -2.03 7.21 21.43
N TYR A 534 -1.77 7.40 20.14
CA TYR A 534 -2.12 6.43 19.11
C TYR A 534 -1.33 5.13 19.23
N SER A 535 -0.06 5.16 19.66
CA SER A 535 0.72 3.94 19.89
C SER A 535 0.07 3.05 20.95
N ILE A 536 -0.51 3.63 22.01
CA ILE A 536 -1.25 2.89 23.05
C ILE A 536 -2.51 2.25 22.47
N TYR A 537 -3.26 3.01 21.65
CA TYR A 537 -4.42 2.48 20.94
C TYR A 537 -4.05 1.33 19.97
N PHE A 538 -2.94 1.47 19.25
CA PHE A 538 -2.42 0.44 18.36
C PHE A 538 -2.08 -0.84 19.12
N TYR A 539 -1.34 -0.73 20.24
CA TYR A 539 -0.99 -1.87 21.08
C TYR A 539 -2.24 -2.61 21.57
N ALA A 540 -3.24 -1.89 22.08
CA ALA A 540 -4.50 -2.48 22.57
C ALA A 540 -5.31 -3.22 21.49
N ARG A 541 -5.06 -2.90 20.21
CA ARG A 541 -5.72 -3.55 19.07
C ARG A 541 -4.88 -4.68 18.44
N SER A 542 -3.58 -4.70 18.72
CA SER A 542 -2.65 -5.73 18.23
C SER A 542 -2.76 -7.02 19.05
N ASN A 543 -2.35 -8.16 18.47
CA ASN A 543 -2.25 -9.45 19.18
C ASN A 543 -1.03 -9.56 20.12
N MET A 544 -0.28 -8.47 20.32
CA MET A 544 0.88 -8.45 21.20
C MET A 544 0.43 -8.52 22.66
N SER A 545 1.09 -9.36 23.44
CA SER A 545 0.72 -9.58 24.84
C SER A 545 1.96 -9.73 25.73
N GLY A 546 1.78 -9.62 27.04
CA GLY A 546 2.88 -9.73 28.01
C GLY A 546 3.48 -8.38 28.43
N LEU A 547 4.06 -8.36 29.63
CA LEU A 547 4.65 -7.17 30.24
C LEU A 547 5.96 -6.76 29.56
N LEU A 548 6.77 -7.74 29.14
CA LEU A 548 8.00 -7.51 28.39
C LEU A 548 7.71 -6.75 27.09
N GLN A 549 6.83 -7.30 26.23
CA GLN A 549 6.47 -6.69 24.95
C GLN A 549 5.82 -5.32 25.15
N LEU A 550 4.95 -5.15 26.16
CA LEU A 550 4.37 -3.86 26.52
C LEU A 550 5.45 -2.81 26.87
N SER A 551 6.41 -3.20 27.71
CA SER A 551 7.47 -2.30 28.17
C SER A 551 8.37 -1.84 27.02
N PHE A 552 8.79 -2.77 26.16
CA PHE A 552 9.58 -2.50 24.97
C PHE A 552 8.81 -1.61 24.00
N PHE A 553 7.57 -1.99 23.67
CA PHE A 553 6.73 -1.22 22.75
C PHE A 553 6.54 0.21 23.24
N ILE A 554 6.11 0.41 24.49
CA ILE A 554 5.87 1.76 25.02
C ILE A 554 7.18 2.53 25.17
N GLY A 555 8.26 1.90 25.65
CA GLY A 555 9.54 2.56 25.87
C GLY A 555 10.17 3.09 24.59
N TYR A 556 10.26 2.27 23.55
CA TYR A 556 10.81 2.68 22.25
C TYR A 556 9.91 3.73 21.57
N ASN A 557 8.58 3.58 21.61
CA ASN A 557 7.67 4.59 21.04
C ASN A 557 7.70 5.91 21.82
N ALA A 558 7.85 5.88 23.15
CA ALA A 558 8.00 7.09 23.97
C ALA A 558 9.26 7.87 23.58
N PHE A 559 10.39 7.17 23.42
CA PHE A 559 11.64 7.76 22.98
C PHE A 559 11.56 8.33 21.56
N LEU A 560 10.97 7.60 20.62
CA LEU A 560 10.77 8.05 19.23
C LEU A 560 9.86 9.28 19.19
N CYS A 561 8.73 9.28 19.89
CA CYS A 561 7.84 10.43 19.97
C CYS A 561 8.54 11.64 20.63
N TYR A 562 9.36 11.43 21.64
CA TYR A 562 10.16 12.52 22.23
C TYR A 562 11.15 13.14 21.23
N ALA A 563 11.77 12.34 20.38
CA ALA A 563 12.60 12.83 19.28
C ALA A 563 11.80 13.70 18.29
N PHE A 564 10.63 13.21 17.86
CA PHE A 564 9.72 13.96 16.97
C PHE A 564 9.22 15.26 17.61
N PHE A 565 8.98 15.28 18.92
CA PHE A 565 8.59 16.49 19.65
C PHE A 565 9.66 17.58 19.52
N LEU A 566 10.94 17.24 19.71
CA LEU A 566 12.06 18.18 19.59
C LEU A 566 12.29 18.65 18.15
N ILE A 567 12.18 17.73 17.18
CA ILE A 567 12.30 18.04 15.74
C ILE A 567 11.20 19.01 15.30
N LEU A 568 9.93 18.62 15.47
CA LEU A 568 8.78 19.39 15.01
C LEU A 568 8.65 20.71 15.78
N GLY A 569 8.97 20.73 17.08
CA GLY A 569 9.02 21.95 17.87
C GLY A 569 10.08 22.94 17.37
N SER A 570 11.27 22.45 16.99
CA SER A 570 12.33 23.30 16.43
C SER A 570 11.98 23.85 15.05
N ILE A 571 11.34 23.03 14.20
CA ILE A 571 10.85 23.44 12.88
C ILE A 571 9.75 24.51 13.03
N GLY A 572 8.77 24.26 13.90
CA GLY A 572 7.68 25.18 14.19
C GLY A 572 8.18 26.54 14.66
N PHE A 573 9.13 26.57 15.60
CA PHE A 573 9.73 27.81 16.05
C PHE A 573 10.52 28.54 14.95
N ARG A 574 11.38 27.85 14.18
CA ARG A 574 12.16 28.50 13.11
C ARG A 574 11.25 29.12 12.05
N ALA A 575 10.17 28.44 11.67
CA ALA A 575 9.17 28.96 10.76
C ALA A 575 8.48 30.21 11.33
N SER A 576 8.03 30.15 12.58
CA SER A 576 7.42 31.29 13.28
C SER A 576 8.37 32.48 13.42
N LEU A 577 9.65 32.25 13.76
CA LEU A 577 10.66 33.32 13.87
C LEU A 577 10.86 34.05 12.54
N VAL A 578 10.93 33.31 11.43
CA VAL A 578 11.05 33.88 10.09
C VAL A 578 9.80 34.71 9.74
N PHE A 579 8.62 34.19 10.03
CA PHE A 579 7.35 34.87 9.82
C PHE A 579 7.22 36.17 10.65
N VAL A 580 7.52 36.11 11.95
CA VAL A 580 7.49 37.28 12.85
C VAL A 580 8.47 38.35 12.37
N ARG A 581 9.71 37.97 12.04
CA ARG A 581 10.68 38.90 11.45
C ARG A 581 10.18 39.52 10.15
N TYR A 582 9.52 38.73 9.29
CA TYR A 582 8.97 39.23 8.03
C TYR A 582 7.89 40.30 8.25
N ILE A 583 6.92 40.05 9.14
CA ILE A 583 5.85 41.02 9.45
C ILE A 583 6.42 42.31 10.04
N TYR A 584 7.29 42.23 11.05
CA TYR A 584 7.80 43.43 11.73
C TYR A 584 8.88 44.17 10.94
N ARG A 585 9.65 43.50 10.07
CA ARG A 585 10.57 44.19 9.15
C ARG A 585 9.83 45.03 8.11
N ALA A 586 8.61 44.62 7.72
CA ALA A 586 7.75 45.41 6.85
C ALA A 586 7.22 46.68 7.54
N VAL A 587 7.12 46.67 8.87
CA VAL A 587 6.73 47.84 9.68
C VAL A 587 7.92 48.78 9.90
N GLY A 588 9.06 48.27 10.39
CA GLY A 588 10.21 49.08 10.81
C GLY A 588 10.92 49.87 9.69
N LYS A 589 10.76 49.51 8.41
CA LYS A 589 11.30 50.30 7.28
C LYS A 589 10.70 51.70 7.13
N ARG A 590 9.58 52.02 7.80
CA ARG A 590 8.92 53.34 7.70
C ARG A 590 9.21 54.29 8.86
N ASP A 591 9.63 53.81 10.02
CA ASP A 591 9.94 54.68 11.18
C ASP A 591 11.20 55.52 10.96
N VAL A 592 12.15 55.04 10.15
CA VAL A 592 13.43 55.71 9.87
C VAL A 592 13.30 56.89 8.89
N HIS A 593 12.22 56.98 8.09
CA HIS A 593 12.00 58.12 7.17
C HIS A 593 11.12 59.23 7.76
N GLY A 594 10.48 59.00 8.92
CA GLY A 594 9.61 59.98 9.59
C GLY A 594 10.32 60.91 10.58
N THR A 595 11.57 60.62 10.96
CA THR A 595 12.31 61.32 12.03
C THR A 595 13.36 62.31 11.50
N ARG A 596 13.00 63.08 10.46
CA ARG A 596 13.77 64.28 10.06
C ARG A 596 12.85 65.44 9.68
N LYS A 597 12.01 65.87 10.61
CA LYS A 597 11.45 67.23 10.63
C LYS A 597 11.64 67.82 12.03
N GLU A 598 12.18 69.02 12.03
CA GLU A 598 12.74 69.78 13.14
C GLU A 598 11.77 69.92 14.33
N VAL A 599 12.29 69.69 15.54
CA VAL A 599 11.68 70.14 16.79
C VAL A 599 12.17 71.57 17.03
N ARG A 600 11.28 72.54 16.91
CA ARG A 600 11.42 73.87 17.53
C ARG A 600 10.56 73.85 18.79
N GLU A 601 11.17 74.26 19.89
CA GLU A 601 10.54 74.38 21.21
C GLU A 601 9.27 75.23 21.15
N ASP A 602 8.18 74.73 21.72
CA ASP A 602 7.29 75.48 22.59
C ASP A 602 6.39 74.51 23.37
N GLY A 603 6.35 74.66 24.69
CA GLY A 603 5.61 73.78 25.58
C GLY A 603 4.09 73.95 25.45
N LYS A 604 3.41 72.83 25.15
CA LYS A 604 2.08 72.41 25.64
C LYS A 604 1.67 71.09 24.95
N ASP A 605 1.19 70.15 25.76
CA ASP A 605 0.49 68.89 25.41
C ASP A 605 1.05 68.03 24.25
N CYS A 606 1.87 67.03 24.60
CA CYS A 606 2.17 65.92 23.71
C CYS A 606 0.97 64.96 23.60
N LYS A 607 0.00 65.26 22.73
CA LYS A 607 -0.81 64.20 22.09
C LYS A 607 0.10 63.44 21.12
N VAL A 608 0.34 62.16 21.40
CA VAL A 608 1.11 61.26 20.53
C VAL A 608 0.33 61.07 19.22
N GLY A 609 0.69 61.83 18.20
CA GLY A 609 0.21 61.64 16.84
C GLY A 609 0.79 60.38 16.23
N ILE A 610 -0.05 59.38 15.98
CA ILE A 610 0.29 58.15 15.29
C ILE A 610 0.37 58.47 13.78
N CYS A 611 1.52 58.26 13.15
CA CYS A 611 1.69 58.46 11.72
C CYS A 611 0.86 57.44 10.92
N LYS A 612 -0.01 57.94 10.03
CA LYS A 612 -0.72 57.16 9.01
C LYS A 612 0.25 56.56 7.99
N VAL A 613 -0.01 55.31 7.63
CA VAL A 613 0.84 54.47 6.78
C VAL A 613 0.06 54.06 5.51
N PRO A 614 0.38 54.55 4.29
CA PRO A 614 -0.34 54.13 3.08
C PRO A 614 0.22 52.81 2.54
N CYS A 615 -0.63 51.82 2.29
CA CYS A 615 -0.25 50.46 1.87
C CYS A 615 -0.57 50.20 0.39
N ASN A 616 0.46 50.15 -0.45
CA ASN A 616 0.33 49.71 -1.85
C ASN A 616 1.36 48.61 -2.13
N TYR A 617 0.95 47.33 -2.13
CA TYR A 617 1.85 46.19 -2.44
C TYR A 617 1.15 45.07 -3.21
N LYS A 618 1.84 44.55 -4.23
CA LYS A 618 1.47 43.34 -5.02
C LYS A 618 1.89 42.07 -4.25
N PHE A 619 0.91 41.24 -3.90
CA PHE A 619 1.03 40.09 -2.99
C PHE A 619 1.30 38.73 -3.68
N GLN A 620 1.67 38.72 -4.96
CA GLN A 620 1.88 37.49 -5.73
C GLN A 620 3.17 36.73 -5.30
N GLU A 621 4.08 37.40 -4.58
CA GLU A 621 5.36 36.88 -4.10
C GLU A 621 5.26 36.08 -2.78
N LEU A 622 4.28 36.32 -1.91
CA LEU A 622 4.24 35.70 -0.57
C LEU A 622 3.85 34.22 -0.60
N GLY A 623 2.96 33.83 -1.52
CA GLY A 623 2.66 32.42 -1.80
C GLY A 623 3.87 31.68 -2.36
N PHE A 624 4.69 32.35 -3.17
CA PHE A 624 5.96 31.85 -3.68
C PHE A 624 7.02 31.75 -2.59
N VAL A 625 7.04 32.66 -1.61
CA VAL A 625 7.96 32.63 -0.46
C VAL A 625 7.62 31.51 0.52
N LEU A 626 6.35 31.22 0.79
CA LEU A 626 5.94 30.07 1.63
C LEU A 626 6.24 28.73 0.93
N LEU A 627 6.05 28.64 -0.39
CA LEU A 627 6.44 27.47 -1.19
C LEU A 627 7.97 27.32 -1.32
N ASN A 628 8.71 28.44 -1.45
CA ASN A 628 10.17 28.43 -1.50
C ASN A 628 10.78 28.20 -0.11
N MET A 629 10.15 28.62 0.99
CA MET A 629 10.59 28.31 2.36
C MET A 629 10.44 26.83 2.70
N ALA A 630 9.40 26.20 2.15
CA ALA A 630 9.24 24.75 2.14
C ALA A 630 10.38 24.04 1.37
N ALA A 631 10.77 24.57 0.19
CA ALA A 631 11.83 24.00 -0.65
C ALA A 631 13.28 24.36 -0.23
N CYS A 632 13.48 25.42 0.56
CA CYS A 632 14.80 25.92 0.97
C CYS A 632 15.33 25.31 2.27
N SER A 633 14.55 24.41 2.90
CA SER A 633 14.98 23.61 4.06
C SER A 633 16.19 22.71 3.75
N SER A 634 16.43 22.38 2.48
CA SER A 634 17.57 21.56 2.03
C SER A 634 18.80 22.36 1.58
N HIS A 635 18.73 23.70 1.43
CA HIS A 635 19.83 24.52 0.92
C HIS A 635 20.38 25.57 1.91
N CYS A 636 19.87 25.63 3.14
CA CYS A 636 20.40 26.52 4.19
C CYS A 636 21.53 25.87 5.02
N PHE A 637 22.49 25.22 4.37
CA PHE A 637 23.71 24.70 5.00
C PHE A 637 24.95 25.15 4.22
N LEU A 638 25.24 26.46 4.21
CA LEU A 638 26.54 27.10 3.90
C LEU A 638 26.42 28.61 4.25
N PRO A 639 27.52 29.31 4.60
CA PRO A 639 27.47 30.55 5.37
C PRO A 639 26.98 31.76 4.54
N PHE A 640 26.22 32.63 5.21
CA PHE A 640 25.79 33.93 4.70
C PHE A 640 26.99 34.88 4.57
N GLU A 641 27.28 35.33 3.35
CA GLU A 641 28.31 36.35 3.06
C GLU A 641 27.73 37.77 3.19
N THR A 642 28.52 38.67 3.78
CA THR A 642 28.19 40.05 4.16
C THR A 642 28.54 41.10 3.09
N GLN A 643 27.54 41.92 2.73
CA GLN A 643 27.51 43.38 2.40
C GLN A 643 28.68 44.16 1.73
N ALA A 644 28.31 45.00 0.75
CA ALA A 644 28.58 46.46 0.65
C ALA A 644 27.65 47.05 -0.45
N SER A 645 26.78 48.06 -0.32
CA SER A 645 26.85 49.47 0.15
C SER A 645 27.55 50.44 -0.81
N ASP A 646 26.75 51.18 -1.59
CA ASP A 646 26.88 52.57 -2.10
C ASP A 646 25.98 52.69 -3.34
N GLY A 647 25.24 53.75 -3.68
CA GLY A 647 25.26 55.18 -3.37
C GLY A 647 24.66 55.86 -4.63
N VAL A 648 23.73 56.78 -4.43
CA VAL A 648 22.84 57.42 -5.42
C VAL A 648 23.57 58.11 -6.59
N LEU A 649 23.05 58.02 -7.83
CA LEU A 649 22.95 59.13 -8.80
C LEU A 649 22.08 58.77 -10.03
N ALA A 650 21.23 59.71 -10.42
CA ALA A 650 20.26 59.63 -11.52
C ALA A 650 20.90 59.92 -12.89
N PHE A 651 20.47 59.24 -13.97
CA PHE A 651 20.12 59.85 -15.27
C PHE A 651 19.56 58.86 -16.30
N SER A 652 18.48 59.32 -16.95
CA SER A 652 17.93 59.08 -18.30
C SER A 652 18.49 58.00 -19.27
N ARG A 653 17.52 57.31 -19.90
CA ARG A 653 17.41 56.84 -21.31
C ARG A 653 18.49 55.94 -21.95
N GLU A 654 17.97 54.83 -22.49
CA GLU A 654 18.27 54.15 -23.77
C GLU A 654 19.65 54.39 -24.41
N TYR A 655 20.41 53.31 -24.64
CA TYR A 655 20.74 52.83 -26.00
C TYR A 655 21.44 51.45 -25.95
N SER A 656 21.02 50.59 -26.86
CA SER A 656 21.63 49.33 -27.26
C SER A 656 22.91 49.57 -28.08
N LEU A 657 23.97 48.77 -27.88
CA LEU A 657 24.66 48.02 -28.96
C LEU A 657 25.95 47.29 -28.50
N LYS A 658 25.96 45.99 -28.80
CA LYS A 658 27.02 45.16 -29.41
C LYS A 658 28.52 45.45 -29.13
N GLN A 659 29.13 44.43 -28.53
CA GLN A 659 30.39 43.76 -28.91
C GLN A 659 31.59 44.60 -29.34
N ARG A 660 32.66 44.55 -28.52
CA ARG A 660 33.96 44.07 -29.02
C ARG A 660 34.88 43.60 -27.88
N TRP A 661 35.45 42.42 -28.12
CA TRP A 661 36.59 41.83 -27.45
C TRP A 661 37.86 42.70 -27.60
N ILE A 662 38.77 42.67 -26.61
CA ILE A 662 40.19 42.22 -26.72
C ILE A 662 40.98 42.57 -25.43
N SER A 663 41.50 41.50 -24.81
CA SER A 663 42.82 41.30 -24.17
C SER A 663 43.45 42.30 -23.20
N ARG A 664 43.80 41.79 -21.99
CA ARG A 664 45.16 41.43 -21.50
C ARG A 664 45.02 40.97 -20.03
N ALA A 665 45.26 39.70 -19.63
CA ALA A 665 46.54 38.98 -19.48
C ALA A 665 47.58 39.82 -18.70
N SER A 666 48.26 39.37 -17.63
CA SER A 666 48.86 38.06 -17.38
C SER A 666 49.68 38.06 -16.07
N PHE A 667 49.71 36.93 -15.35
CA PHE A 667 50.88 36.28 -14.70
C PHE A 667 50.31 35.02 -14.00
N LEU A 668 50.70 33.75 -14.21
CA LEU A 668 51.97 33.14 -14.61
C LEU A 668 51.75 31.82 -15.39
N LYS A 669 52.71 31.54 -16.27
CA LYS A 669 52.87 30.38 -17.17
C LYS A 669 53.77 29.29 -16.55
N GLY A 670 53.63 28.09 -17.11
CA GLY A 670 54.70 27.08 -17.31
C GLY A 670 54.43 25.79 -16.52
N PHE A 671 54.33 24.57 -17.07
CA PHE A 671 54.79 23.92 -18.32
C PHE A 671 53.83 22.70 -18.54
N ARG A 672 53.11 22.48 -19.66
CA ARG A 672 53.46 21.79 -20.95
C ARG A 672 54.44 20.59 -20.77
N LYS A 673 54.27 19.37 -21.32
CA LYS A 673 53.47 18.83 -22.44
C LYS A 673 53.75 17.31 -22.58
N SER A 674 52.73 16.45 -22.76
CA SER A 674 52.71 15.17 -23.54
C SER A 674 51.45 14.37 -23.13
N GLY A 675 50.45 14.01 -23.94
CA GLY A 675 50.31 13.98 -25.38
C GLY A 675 50.49 12.56 -25.92
N LEU A 676 49.47 11.69 -25.83
CA LEU A 676 49.17 10.68 -26.87
C LEU A 676 47.77 10.02 -26.71
N LEU A 677 46.97 10.18 -27.79
CA LEU A 677 45.91 9.32 -28.38
C LEU A 677 44.69 8.89 -27.51
N SER A 678 43.48 9.45 -27.70
CA SER A 678 42.47 9.19 -28.77
C SER A 678 41.82 7.80 -28.67
N ALA A 679 40.51 7.54 -28.77
CA ALA A 679 39.29 8.23 -29.17
C ALA A 679 38.12 7.43 -28.50
N SER A 680 36.88 7.89 -28.28
CA SER A 680 35.92 8.34 -29.29
C SER A 680 34.61 8.79 -28.60
N GLN A 681 34.03 9.88 -29.11
CA GLN A 681 32.61 10.20 -29.29
C GLN A 681 31.64 10.31 -28.08
N ARG A 682 31.40 11.57 -27.70
CA ARG A 682 30.08 12.20 -27.42
C ARG A 682 29.38 12.53 -28.77
N PRO A 683 28.07 12.91 -28.88
CA PRO A 683 27.35 13.78 -27.93
C PRO A 683 25.80 13.69 -27.81
N SER A 684 25.28 14.38 -26.77
CA SER A 684 24.00 15.16 -26.67
C SER A 684 22.64 14.47 -26.96
N TYR A 685 21.58 14.65 -26.18
CA TYR A 685 20.85 15.90 -25.95
C TYR A 685 19.99 15.88 -24.67
N LEU A 686 19.85 17.06 -24.07
CA LEU A 686 18.95 17.42 -22.98
C LEU A 686 17.85 18.33 -23.55
N SER A 687 16.59 17.88 -23.52
CA SER A 687 15.32 18.65 -23.54
C SER A 687 14.20 17.64 -23.79
N THR A 688 13.16 17.49 -22.95
CA THR A 688 11.96 18.35 -22.98
C THR A 688 11.04 17.95 -21.81
N LEU A 689 10.71 18.90 -20.94
CA LEU A 689 9.55 18.84 -20.05
C LEU A 689 8.27 19.03 -20.88
N SER A 690 7.26 18.16 -20.74
CA SER A 690 5.92 18.44 -21.26
C SER A 690 4.78 17.96 -20.33
N LYS A 691 4.11 18.95 -19.75
CA LYS A 691 2.64 19.06 -19.55
C LYS A 691 1.87 17.85 -19.00
N PHE A 692 1.66 17.83 -17.70
CA PHE A 692 0.50 17.16 -17.08
C PHE A 692 -0.74 18.07 -17.12
N ARG A 693 -1.87 17.53 -17.57
CA ARG A 693 -3.17 18.20 -17.62
C ARG A 693 -4.16 17.37 -16.79
N CYS A 694 -4.58 17.90 -15.64
CA CYS A 694 -5.64 17.31 -14.82
C CYS A 694 -7.01 17.58 -15.44
N SER A 695 -7.88 16.57 -15.43
CA SER A 695 -9.34 16.76 -15.55
C SER A 695 -9.98 16.07 -14.35
N VAL A 696 -10.60 16.87 -13.50
CA VAL A 696 -11.37 16.45 -12.33
C VAL A 696 -12.80 16.18 -12.78
N ASN A 697 -13.39 15.07 -12.36
CA ASN A 697 -14.81 15.06 -12.06
C ASN A 697 -15.08 14.16 -10.85
N SER A 698 -15.51 14.81 -9.78
CA SER A 698 -16.02 14.20 -8.55
C SER A 698 -17.45 13.73 -8.77
N ASN A 699 -17.85 12.63 -8.11
CA ASN A 699 -18.93 12.67 -7.12
C ASN A 699 -19.24 11.27 -6.54
N ASN A 700 -19.51 11.30 -5.23
CA ASN A 700 -20.25 10.35 -4.39
C ASN A 700 -19.52 9.09 -3.87
N VAL A 701 -18.95 9.26 -2.67
CA VAL A 701 -18.56 8.21 -1.73
C VAL A 701 -19.63 8.15 -0.63
N SER A 702 -20.19 6.98 -0.40
CA SER A 702 -20.86 6.61 0.86
C SER A 702 -19.94 5.68 1.67
N PRO A 703 -19.82 5.86 2.99
CA PRO A 703 -18.84 5.15 3.82
C PRO A 703 -19.46 3.91 4.45
N ASN A 704 -18.71 2.80 4.54
CA ASN A 704 -18.83 1.85 5.65
C ASN A 704 -17.59 0.95 5.72
N HIS A 705 -16.78 1.18 6.77
CA HIS A 705 -15.62 0.36 7.14
C HIS A 705 -16.06 -0.73 8.10
N SER A 706 -15.91 -2.01 7.74
CA SER A 706 -16.00 -3.13 8.67
C SER A 706 -14.67 -3.89 8.74
N LYS A 707 -14.18 -3.98 9.98
CA LYS A 707 -13.11 -4.81 10.54
C LYS A 707 -12.64 -6.00 9.67
N GLU A 708 -11.50 -5.87 9.03
CA GLU A 708 -10.72 -7.02 8.56
C GLU A 708 -9.92 -7.66 9.71
N SER A 709 -9.95 -8.99 9.74
CA SER A 709 -9.34 -9.86 10.73
C SER A 709 -7.82 -9.91 10.53
N PHE A 710 -7.08 -9.70 11.62
CA PHE A 710 -5.64 -9.50 11.71
C PHE A 710 -4.78 -10.78 11.52
N LEU A 711 -5.31 -11.86 10.94
CA LEU A 711 -4.72 -13.21 11.08
C LEU A 711 -4.05 -13.82 9.84
N ASP A 712 -4.06 -13.17 8.70
CA ASP A 712 -3.23 -13.57 7.56
C ASP A 712 -2.33 -12.37 7.25
N LEU A 713 -1.02 -12.56 7.04
CA LEU A 713 -0.07 -11.66 6.36
C LEU A 713 1.27 -11.50 7.10
N HIS A 714 2.20 -12.40 6.81
CA HIS A 714 3.62 -12.22 7.08
C HIS A 714 4.46 -12.49 5.81
N PRO A 715 5.41 -11.62 5.42
CA PRO A 715 6.45 -11.91 4.41
C PRO A 715 7.47 -13.00 4.82
N ASP A 716 7.63 -13.29 6.10
CA ASP A 716 8.43 -14.43 6.58
C ASP A 716 7.61 -15.72 6.47
N VAL A 717 6.27 -15.66 6.48
CA VAL A 717 5.41 -16.79 6.08
C VAL A 717 5.48 -17.05 4.57
N SER A 718 5.61 -16.03 3.71
CA SER A 718 5.83 -16.27 2.26
C SER A 718 7.24 -16.79 1.92
N LEU A 719 8.25 -16.50 2.75
CA LEU A 719 9.57 -17.17 2.71
C LEU A 719 9.52 -18.61 3.24
N LEU A 720 8.57 -18.91 4.14
CA LEU A 720 8.28 -20.26 4.65
C LEU A 720 7.33 -21.07 3.74
N SER A 721 6.50 -20.42 2.91
CA SER A 721 5.44 -21.05 2.11
C SER A 721 5.69 -21.09 0.60
N SER A 722 6.86 -20.65 0.11
CA SER A 722 7.16 -20.66 -1.33
C SER A 722 7.85 -21.97 -1.76
N GLU A 723 7.17 -22.69 -2.67
CA GLU A 723 7.59 -23.85 -3.48
C GLU A 723 7.54 -25.24 -2.81
N GLU A 724 6.34 -25.70 -2.44
CA GLU A 724 6.03 -27.13 -2.46
C GLU A 724 5.35 -27.49 -3.79
N ASN A 725 6.10 -28.13 -4.69
CA ASN A 725 5.67 -29.23 -5.58
C ASN A 725 6.51 -29.30 -6.85
N ASP A 726 7.66 -29.98 -6.81
CA ASP A 726 8.27 -30.51 -8.04
C ASP A 726 9.12 -31.79 -7.88
N ALA A 727 9.16 -32.44 -6.71
CA ALA A 727 10.02 -33.63 -6.55
C ALA A 727 9.50 -34.79 -5.69
N PHE A 728 8.37 -34.67 -4.99
CA PHE A 728 8.03 -35.64 -3.93
C PHE A 728 6.80 -36.55 -4.18
N SER A 729 6.15 -36.46 -5.34
CA SER A 729 4.91 -37.22 -5.62
C SER A 729 5.11 -38.60 -6.24
N SER A 730 6.35 -39.08 -6.45
CA SER A 730 6.61 -40.30 -7.23
C SER A 730 6.79 -41.61 -6.43
N LEU A 731 6.65 -41.62 -5.10
CA LEU A 731 7.04 -42.80 -4.29
C LEU A 731 6.06 -43.32 -3.23
N ARG A 732 4.78 -42.91 -3.19
CA ARG A 732 3.86 -43.40 -2.13
C ARG A 732 2.41 -43.73 -2.53
N LYS A 733 2.15 -44.19 -3.76
CA LYS A 733 0.82 -44.75 -4.12
C LYS A 733 0.89 -46.04 -4.95
N GLU A 734 1.57 -47.04 -4.41
CA GLU A 734 1.16 -48.43 -4.60
C GLU A 734 0.98 -49.05 -3.22
N SER A 735 -0.16 -49.71 -3.01
CA SER A 735 -0.54 -50.46 -1.80
C SER A 735 -1.32 -49.69 -0.72
N TYR A 736 -2.62 -49.44 -0.94
CA TYR A 736 -3.66 -49.92 -0.02
C TYR A 736 -5.08 -49.72 -0.61
N SER A 737 -5.81 -50.83 -0.76
CA SER A 737 -7.29 -50.98 -0.77
C SER A 737 -8.11 -50.13 -1.78
N ARG A 738 -8.86 -50.61 -2.78
CA ARG A 738 -9.66 -51.84 -2.99
C ARG A 738 -10.31 -52.42 -1.73
N SER A 739 -11.57 -52.04 -1.48
CA SER A 739 -12.66 -52.94 -1.09
C SER A 739 -13.93 -52.16 -0.69
N ILE A 740 -15.05 -52.52 -1.34
CA ILE A 740 -16.48 -52.36 -0.97
C ILE A 740 -17.27 -51.31 -1.77
N THR A 741 -18.08 -51.86 -2.67
CA THR A 741 -19.22 -51.26 -3.37
C THR A 741 -20.50 -51.88 -2.80
N GLU A 742 -21.51 -51.02 -2.60
CA GLU A 742 -22.97 -51.26 -2.51
C GLU A 742 -23.56 -52.08 -1.35
N THR A 743 -24.61 -51.54 -0.68
CA THR A 743 -26.04 -51.84 -0.98
C THR A 743 -27.01 -51.06 -0.04
N LEU A 744 -27.92 -50.27 -0.66
CA LEU A 744 -29.31 -49.87 -0.33
C LEU A 744 -29.73 -49.44 1.11
N SER A 745 -30.31 -48.24 1.26
CA SER A 745 -31.77 -48.03 1.10
C SER A 745 -32.22 -46.61 1.53
N GLU A 746 -33.12 -46.05 0.72
CA GLU A 746 -33.81 -44.76 0.86
C GLU A 746 -34.64 -44.60 2.15
N TYR A 747 -34.65 -43.37 2.69
CA TYR A 747 -35.76 -42.82 3.46
C TYR A 747 -36.06 -41.39 2.95
N SER A 748 -37.26 -41.19 2.43
CA SER A 748 -37.91 -39.91 2.11
C SER A 748 -38.50 -39.34 3.42
N SER A 749 -38.69 -38.06 3.75
CA SER A 749 -38.57 -36.67 3.22
C SER A 749 -38.93 -35.74 4.44
N PRO A 750 -39.09 -34.39 4.40
CA PRO A 750 -38.77 -33.36 3.42
C PRO A 750 -37.96 -32.17 4.01
N SER A 751 -37.15 -31.48 3.21
CA SER A 751 -36.77 -30.09 3.50
C SER A 751 -36.71 -29.31 2.19
N SER A 752 -37.78 -28.55 1.94
CA SER A 752 -37.93 -27.64 0.80
C SER A 752 -36.88 -26.53 0.86
N TYR A 753 -35.71 -26.77 0.28
CA TYR A 753 -34.90 -25.70 -0.29
C TYR A 753 -35.54 -25.34 -1.63
N SER A 754 -35.98 -24.09 -1.82
CA SER A 754 -36.51 -23.63 -3.10
C SER A 754 -35.36 -23.48 -4.09
N GLU A 755 -35.15 -24.49 -4.94
CA GLU A 755 -34.26 -24.37 -6.11
C GLU A 755 -34.76 -23.25 -7.03
N ALA A 756 -33.84 -22.42 -7.53
CA ALA A 756 -34.16 -21.34 -8.46
C ALA A 756 -34.67 -21.92 -9.80
N ARG A 757 -35.83 -21.44 -10.27
CA ARG A 757 -36.46 -21.91 -11.51
C ARG A 757 -35.91 -21.14 -12.70
N ILE A 758 -35.08 -21.80 -13.52
CA ILE A 758 -34.46 -21.22 -14.71
C ILE A 758 -35.21 -21.65 -15.97
N LYS A 759 -35.57 -20.68 -16.83
CA LYS A 759 -36.16 -20.94 -18.16
C LYS A 759 -35.26 -20.42 -19.29
N VAL A 760 -35.17 -21.16 -20.39
CA VAL A 760 -34.48 -20.75 -21.62
C VAL A 760 -35.49 -20.60 -22.75
N VAL A 761 -35.56 -19.42 -23.32
CA VAL A 761 -36.51 -19.03 -24.37
C VAL A 761 -35.77 -18.85 -25.70
N GLY A 762 -35.93 -19.81 -26.61
CA GLY A 762 -35.39 -19.75 -27.97
C GLY A 762 -36.32 -19.01 -28.91
N VAL A 763 -35.89 -17.84 -29.41
CA VAL A 763 -36.72 -16.96 -30.24
C VAL A 763 -36.31 -17.02 -31.72
N GLY A 764 -37.27 -17.32 -32.58
CA GLY A 764 -37.06 -17.47 -34.03
C GLY A 764 -36.26 -18.73 -34.40
N GLY A 765 -35.85 -18.84 -35.67
CA GLY A 765 -35.17 -20.03 -36.18
C GLY A 765 -33.84 -20.36 -35.49
N GLY A 766 -32.93 -19.38 -35.39
CA GLY A 766 -31.63 -19.58 -34.73
C GLY A 766 -31.75 -19.94 -33.25
N GLY A 767 -32.60 -19.23 -32.50
CA GLY A 767 -32.85 -19.54 -31.09
C GLY A 767 -33.51 -20.90 -30.89
N SER A 768 -34.46 -21.27 -31.76
CA SER A 768 -35.10 -22.60 -31.71
C SER A 768 -34.09 -23.71 -31.96
N ASN A 769 -33.18 -23.54 -32.93
CA ASN A 769 -32.13 -24.52 -33.23
C ASN A 769 -31.16 -24.70 -32.06
N ALA A 770 -30.73 -23.60 -31.42
CA ALA A 770 -29.89 -23.65 -30.24
C ALA A 770 -30.56 -24.42 -29.08
N VAL A 771 -31.85 -24.15 -28.82
CA VAL A 771 -32.62 -24.87 -27.79
C VAL A 771 -32.77 -26.35 -28.10
N ASN A 772 -33.05 -26.71 -29.35
CA ASN A 772 -33.17 -28.12 -29.75
C ASN A 772 -31.87 -28.90 -29.42
N ARG A 773 -30.71 -28.29 -29.67
CA ARG A 773 -29.41 -28.89 -29.33
C ARG A 773 -29.11 -28.93 -27.83
N MET A 774 -29.57 -27.92 -27.08
CA MET A 774 -29.46 -27.93 -25.61
C MET A 774 -30.17 -29.15 -25.02
N ILE A 775 -31.33 -29.51 -25.59
CA ILE A 775 -32.10 -30.71 -25.20
C ILE A 775 -31.36 -31.99 -25.60
N GLU A 776 -30.85 -32.08 -26.83
CA GLU A 776 -30.09 -33.24 -27.30
C GLU A 776 -28.85 -33.53 -26.43
N ARG A 777 -28.22 -32.49 -25.88
CA ARG A 777 -27.07 -32.60 -24.97
C ARG A 777 -27.42 -32.76 -23.49
N SER A 778 -28.70 -32.96 -23.15
CA SER A 778 -29.19 -33.30 -21.80
C SER A 778 -28.79 -32.30 -20.69
N MET A 779 -28.97 -31.00 -20.92
CA MET A 779 -28.79 -29.97 -19.88
C MET A 779 -29.83 -30.13 -18.75
N LYS A 780 -29.38 -30.17 -17.50
CA LYS A 780 -30.21 -30.44 -16.31
C LYS A 780 -30.63 -29.14 -15.62
N GLY A 781 -31.78 -29.17 -14.93
CA GLY A 781 -32.23 -28.07 -14.07
C GLY A 781 -32.78 -26.83 -14.80
N VAL A 782 -33.04 -26.93 -16.10
CA VAL A 782 -33.51 -25.81 -16.94
C VAL A 782 -34.75 -26.22 -17.73
N GLU A 783 -35.75 -25.34 -17.78
CA GLU A 783 -36.95 -25.52 -18.62
C GLU A 783 -36.78 -24.81 -19.97
N PHE A 784 -37.03 -25.53 -21.07
CA PHE A 784 -36.90 -25.00 -22.42
C PHE A 784 -38.24 -24.56 -22.99
N LEU A 785 -38.27 -23.38 -23.60
CA LEU A 785 -39.39 -22.77 -24.32
C LEU A 785 -38.92 -22.35 -25.73
N ILE A 786 -39.71 -22.63 -26.76
CA ILE A 786 -39.46 -22.10 -28.11
C ILE A 786 -40.56 -21.14 -28.53
N VAL A 787 -40.17 -20.04 -29.17
CA VAL A 787 -41.08 -18.99 -29.62
C VAL A 787 -40.79 -18.67 -31.08
N ASN A 788 -41.75 -18.92 -31.97
CA ASN A 788 -41.56 -18.65 -33.40
C ASN A 788 -42.87 -18.24 -34.10
N THR A 789 -42.75 -17.53 -35.22
CA THR A 789 -43.88 -17.23 -36.13
C THR A 789 -44.06 -18.34 -37.17
N ASP A 790 -43.01 -19.13 -37.43
CA ASP A 790 -43.05 -20.26 -38.35
C ASP A 790 -43.58 -21.52 -37.66
N ALA A 791 -44.75 -22.00 -38.11
CA ALA A 791 -45.40 -23.18 -37.57
C ALA A 791 -44.66 -24.48 -37.91
N GLN A 792 -43.98 -24.55 -39.06
CA GLN A 792 -43.24 -25.75 -39.48
C GLN A 792 -42.04 -25.97 -38.56
N ALA A 793 -41.28 -24.91 -38.29
CA ALA A 793 -40.13 -24.97 -37.38
C ALA A 793 -40.53 -25.41 -35.96
N ILE A 794 -41.69 -24.98 -35.47
CA ILE A 794 -42.21 -25.37 -34.14
C ILE A 794 -42.61 -26.85 -34.08
N GLN A 795 -43.20 -27.39 -35.15
CA GLN A 795 -43.67 -28.78 -35.17
C GLN A 795 -42.51 -29.78 -35.12
N ILE A 796 -41.40 -29.47 -35.78
CA ILE A 796 -40.22 -30.35 -35.91
C ILE A 796 -39.38 -30.39 -34.61
N SER A 797 -39.51 -29.39 -33.74
CA SER A 797 -38.70 -29.31 -32.51
C SER A 797 -38.98 -30.48 -31.52
N PRO A 798 -37.95 -31.01 -30.82
CA PRO A 798 -38.10 -32.00 -29.75
C PRO A 798 -38.68 -31.46 -28.44
N VAL A 799 -38.87 -30.14 -28.29
CA VAL A 799 -39.41 -29.50 -27.07
C VAL A 799 -40.81 -30.01 -26.75
N LEU A 800 -41.21 -30.13 -25.49
CA LEU A 800 -42.56 -30.58 -25.12
C LEU A 800 -43.65 -29.67 -25.73
N PRO A 801 -44.76 -30.19 -26.28
CA PRO A 801 -45.80 -29.39 -26.93
C PRO A 801 -46.35 -28.23 -26.09
N LYS A 802 -46.41 -28.39 -24.77
CA LYS A 802 -46.82 -27.34 -23.81
C LYS A 802 -45.88 -26.13 -23.75
N ASN A 803 -44.62 -26.30 -24.16
CA ASN A 803 -43.58 -25.26 -24.14
C ASN A 803 -43.24 -24.78 -25.57
N ARG A 804 -44.20 -24.88 -26.48
CA ARG A 804 -44.09 -24.40 -27.86
C ARG A 804 -45.05 -23.24 -28.07
N LEU A 805 -44.52 -22.04 -28.20
CA LEU A 805 -45.32 -20.84 -28.37
C LEU A 805 -45.25 -20.32 -29.80
N GLN A 806 -46.35 -20.47 -30.54
CA GLN A 806 -46.51 -19.82 -31.83
C GLN A 806 -47.05 -18.40 -31.65
N ILE A 807 -46.31 -17.41 -32.13
CA ILE A 807 -46.67 -15.98 -32.07
C ILE A 807 -47.10 -15.45 -33.43
N GLY A 808 -47.92 -14.39 -33.45
CA GLY A 808 -48.37 -13.73 -34.68
C GLY A 808 -49.21 -14.61 -35.59
N LYS A 809 -50.16 -15.36 -35.01
CA LYS A 809 -51.02 -16.30 -35.76
C LYS A 809 -51.88 -15.55 -36.77
N GLU A 810 -52.40 -14.39 -36.40
CA GLU A 810 -53.22 -13.56 -37.28
C GLU A 810 -52.35 -12.86 -38.33
N LEU A 811 -51.19 -12.36 -37.92
CA LEU A 811 -50.28 -11.57 -38.76
C LEU A 811 -49.55 -12.39 -39.83
N THR A 812 -49.01 -13.55 -39.46
CA THR A 812 -48.12 -14.36 -40.33
C THR A 812 -48.77 -15.63 -40.86
N ARG A 813 -49.93 -16.03 -40.31
CA ARG A 813 -50.62 -17.29 -40.62
C ARG A 813 -49.72 -18.53 -40.48
N GLY A 814 -48.68 -18.45 -39.66
CA GLY A 814 -47.73 -19.53 -39.44
C GLY A 814 -46.62 -19.67 -40.49
N LEU A 815 -46.45 -18.70 -41.40
CA LEU A 815 -45.45 -18.73 -42.48
C LEU A 815 -44.10 -18.09 -42.12
N GLY A 816 -43.98 -17.51 -40.92
CA GLY A 816 -42.79 -16.78 -40.50
C GLY A 816 -42.83 -15.27 -40.80
N ALA A 817 -41.82 -14.53 -40.33
CA ALA A 817 -41.73 -13.06 -40.45
C ALA A 817 -41.02 -12.55 -41.73
N GLY A 818 -40.63 -13.43 -42.65
CA GLY A 818 -40.04 -13.05 -43.94
C GLY A 818 -38.75 -12.22 -43.88
N GLY A 819 -38.00 -12.28 -42.77
CA GLY A 819 -36.81 -11.44 -42.57
C GLY A 819 -37.09 -9.97 -42.22
N ASN A 820 -38.34 -9.63 -41.87
CA ASN A 820 -38.73 -8.31 -41.40
C ASN A 820 -38.83 -8.27 -39.85
N PRO A 821 -37.97 -7.50 -39.14
CA PRO A 821 -38.02 -7.36 -37.69
C PRO A 821 -39.35 -6.78 -37.17
N GLU A 822 -39.95 -5.80 -37.86
CA GLU A 822 -41.21 -5.17 -37.41
C GLU A 822 -42.35 -6.19 -37.34
N THR A 823 -42.41 -7.11 -38.30
CA THR A 823 -43.39 -8.21 -38.28
C THR A 823 -43.18 -9.14 -37.09
N GLY A 824 -41.92 -9.42 -36.72
CA GLY A 824 -41.59 -10.19 -35.52
C GLY A 824 -41.99 -9.48 -34.22
N MET A 825 -41.75 -8.17 -34.14
CA MET A 825 -42.13 -7.34 -32.99
C MET A 825 -43.65 -7.25 -32.82
N ASN A 826 -44.38 -7.01 -33.91
CA ASN A 826 -45.85 -6.95 -33.89
C ASN A 826 -46.45 -8.33 -33.53
N ALA A 827 -45.88 -9.42 -34.05
CA ALA A 827 -46.29 -10.78 -33.69
C ALA A 827 -46.10 -11.09 -32.19
N ALA A 828 -44.99 -10.65 -31.59
CA ALA A 828 -44.76 -10.80 -30.15
C ALA A 828 -45.72 -9.94 -29.32
N THR A 829 -46.01 -8.72 -29.79
CA THR A 829 -46.96 -7.80 -29.13
C THR A 829 -48.40 -8.34 -29.17
N GLU A 830 -48.83 -8.90 -30.31
CA GLU A 830 -50.11 -9.60 -30.47
C GLU A 830 -50.25 -10.73 -29.44
N SER A 831 -49.17 -11.50 -29.23
CA SER A 831 -49.16 -12.68 -28.37
C SER A 831 -48.66 -12.41 -26.94
N ARG A 832 -48.71 -11.15 -26.47
CA ARG A 832 -48.17 -10.73 -25.17
C ARG A 832 -48.69 -11.55 -23.99
N ALA A 833 -50.00 -11.79 -23.90
CA ALA A 833 -50.60 -12.53 -22.80
C ALA A 833 -50.07 -13.98 -22.71
N ALA A 834 -49.88 -14.64 -23.85
CA ALA A 834 -49.35 -16.00 -23.90
C ALA A 834 -47.85 -16.05 -23.54
N ILE A 835 -47.08 -15.01 -23.89
CA ILE A 835 -45.68 -14.87 -23.48
C ILE A 835 -45.61 -14.66 -21.96
N GLU A 836 -46.47 -13.80 -21.39
CA GLU A 836 -46.54 -13.53 -19.95
C GLU A 836 -46.85 -14.79 -19.14
N GLU A 837 -47.75 -15.63 -19.60
CA GLU A 837 -48.06 -16.93 -18.98
C GLU A 837 -46.88 -17.91 -19.10
N ALA A 838 -46.21 -17.95 -20.26
CA ALA A 838 -45.10 -18.87 -20.49
C ALA A 838 -43.86 -18.57 -19.63
N VAL A 839 -43.57 -17.29 -19.37
CA VAL A 839 -42.42 -16.88 -18.53
C VAL A 839 -42.75 -16.86 -17.03
N ASP A 840 -44.02 -17.06 -16.66
CA ASP A 840 -44.45 -16.95 -15.27
C ASP A 840 -43.79 -18.00 -14.35
N GLY A 841 -43.51 -17.58 -13.12
CA GLY A 841 -42.85 -18.39 -12.11
C GLY A 841 -41.34 -18.62 -12.32
N ALA A 842 -40.70 -18.05 -13.33
CA ALA A 842 -39.25 -18.14 -13.46
C ALA A 842 -38.55 -17.13 -12.52
N ASP A 843 -37.46 -17.55 -11.87
CA ASP A 843 -36.56 -16.64 -11.13
C ASP A 843 -35.54 -16.02 -12.09
N MET A 844 -35.19 -16.75 -13.15
CA MET A 844 -34.27 -16.33 -14.21
C MET A 844 -34.72 -16.80 -15.59
N VAL A 845 -34.59 -15.93 -16.58
CA VAL A 845 -34.93 -16.21 -17.99
C VAL A 845 -33.75 -15.89 -18.90
N PHE A 846 -33.31 -16.88 -19.67
CA PHE A 846 -32.38 -16.70 -20.78
C PHE A 846 -33.16 -16.50 -22.07
N VAL A 847 -32.96 -15.37 -22.76
CA VAL A 847 -33.52 -15.11 -24.09
C VAL A 847 -32.43 -15.34 -25.13
N THR A 848 -32.56 -16.39 -25.93
CA THR A 848 -31.59 -16.74 -26.97
C THR A 848 -32.16 -16.55 -28.38
N ALA A 849 -31.42 -15.85 -29.23
CA ALA A 849 -31.85 -15.53 -30.59
C ALA A 849 -30.66 -15.31 -31.54
N GLY A 850 -30.85 -15.70 -32.81
CA GLY A 850 -29.98 -15.26 -33.90
C GLY A 850 -30.45 -13.93 -34.46
N MET A 851 -29.63 -12.89 -34.36
CA MET A 851 -29.97 -11.54 -34.81
C MET A 851 -29.76 -11.38 -36.32
N GLY A 852 -30.52 -10.48 -36.94
CA GLY A 852 -30.49 -10.24 -38.39
C GLY A 852 -31.57 -10.97 -39.18
N GLY A 853 -32.38 -11.80 -38.52
CA GLY A 853 -33.64 -12.34 -39.06
C GLY A 853 -34.84 -11.43 -38.79
N GLY A 854 -36.06 -11.90 -39.08
CA GLY A 854 -37.30 -11.19 -38.74
C GLY A 854 -37.77 -11.48 -37.32
N THR A 855 -38.09 -12.74 -37.03
CA THR A 855 -38.67 -13.15 -35.75
C THR A 855 -37.73 -12.93 -34.57
N GLY A 856 -36.49 -13.44 -34.63
CA GLY A 856 -35.52 -13.29 -33.53
C GLY A 856 -35.24 -11.83 -33.19
N THR A 857 -34.88 -11.04 -34.20
CA THR A 857 -34.54 -9.62 -34.05
C THR A 857 -35.69 -8.78 -33.48
N GLY A 858 -36.93 -9.02 -33.90
CA GLY A 858 -38.09 -8.23 -33.49
C GLY A 858 -38.78 -8.72 -32.22
N ALA A 859 -38.86 -10.04 -32.01
CA ALA A 859 -39.59 -10.62 -30.88
C ALA A 859 -38.75 -10.74 -29.61
N ALA A 860 -37.43 -10.93 -29.71
CA ALA A 860 -36.57 -11.11 -28.53
C ALA A 860 -36.59 -9.90 -27.58
N PRO A 861 -36.51 -8.64 -28.05
CA PRO A 861 -36.62 -7.47 -27.16
C PRO A 861 -37.97 -7.39 -26.42
N VAL A 862 -39.07 -7.75 -27.08
CA VAL A 862 -40.41 -7.73 -26.49
C VAL A 862 -40.54 -8.78 -25.39
N ILE A 863 -40.07 -10.01 -25.65
CA ILE A 863 -40.09 -11.11 -24.68
C ILE A 863 -39.22 -10.77 -23.46
N ALA A 864 -38.02 -10.25 -23.70
CA ALA A 864 -37.12 -9.80 -22.64
C ALA A 864 -37.75 -8.69 -21.78
N GLY A 865 -38.36 -7.69 -22.41
CA GLY A 865 -39.03 -6.59 -21.71
C GLY A 865 -40.19 -7.05 -20.84
N ILE A 866 -40.95 -8.06 -21.30
CA ILE A 866 -42.02 -8.69 -20.51
C ILE A 866 -41.43 -9.39 -19.28
N ALA A 867 -40.40 -10.21 -19.45
CA ALA A 867 -39.75 -10.92 -18.34
C ALA A 867 -39.15 -9.94 -17.31
N LYS A 868 -38.42 -8.91 -17.77
CA LYS A 868 -37.84 -7.87 -16.91
C LYS A 868 -38.90 -7.07 -16.15
N SER A 869 -40.05 -6.77 -16.78
CA SER A 869 -41.17 -6.06 -16.13
C SER A 869 -41.81 -6.84 -14.98
N LYS A 870 -41.69 -8.17 -14.99
CA LYS A 870 -42.12 -9.05 -13.90
C LYS A 870 -41.09 -9.20 -12.77
N GLY A 871 -39.93 -8.54 -12.87
CA GLY A 871 -38.86 -8.63 -11.88
C GLY A 871 -38.00 -9.90 -11.99
N ILE A 872 -38.09 -10.63 -13.12
CA ILE A 872 -37.32 -11.83 -13.40
C ILE A 872 -35.92 -11.43 -13.91
N LEU A 873 -34.86 -12.06 -13.41
CA LEU A 873 -33.50 -11.80 -13.90
C LEU A 873 -33.39 -12.23 -15.37
N THR A 874 -33.27 -11.27 -16.27
CA THR A 874 -33.39 -11.49 -17.71
C THR A 874 -32.04 -11.34 -18.40
N VAL A 875 -31.51 -12.44 -18.93
CA VAL A 875 -30.21 -12.49 -19.63
C VAL A 875 -30.43 -12.75 -21.11
N GLY A 876 -30.00 -11.82 -21.97
CA GLY A 876 -30.02 -12.00 -23.42
C GLY A 876 -28.71 -12.61 -23.91
N ILE A 877 -28.76 -13.74 -24.63
CA ILE A 877 -27.59 -14.36 -25.28
C ILE A 877 -27.87 -14.48 -26.77
N VAL A 878 -27.25 -13.62 -27.56
CA VAL A 878 -27.59 -13.47 -28.99
C VAL A 878 -26.37 -13.49 -29.90
N THR A 879 -26.53 -14.01 -31.12
CA THR A 879 -25.48 -14.02 -32.13
C THR A 879 -25.68 -12.92 -33.18
N THR A 880 -24.60 -12.30 -33.66
CA THR A 880 -24.65 -11.48 -34.88
C THR A 880 -24.49 -12.36 -36.12
N PRO A 881 -25.05 -12.00 -37.29
CA PRO A 881 -24.89 -12.80 -38.51
C PRO A 881 -23.42 -12.81 -38.99
N PHE A 882 -23.05 -13.78 -39.81
CA PHE A 882 -21.76 -13.77 -40.51
C PHE A 882 -21.71 -12.65 -41.55
N SER A 883 -20.50 -12.14 -41.81
CA SER A 883 -20.25 -11.12 -42.85
C SER A 883 -20.78 -11.53 -44.24
N PHE A 884 -20.75 -12.83 -44.58
CA PHE A 884 -21.26 -13.34 -45.86
C PHE A 884 -22.79 -13.33 -45.97
N GLU A 885 -23.53 -13.24 -44.86
CA GLU A 885 -25.00 -13.17 -44.88
C GLU A 885 -25.52 -11.79 -45.35
N GLY A 886 -24.62 -10.81 -45.49
CA GLY A 886 -24.87 -9.53 -46.14
C GLY A 886 -25.18 -8.39 -45.17
N ARG A 887 -24.89 -7.16 -45.63
CA ARG A 887 -25.00 -5.92 -44.83
C ARG A 887 -26.40 -5.68 -44.27
N ARG A 888 -27.46 -6.08 -45.00
CA ARG A 888 -28.85 -5.90 -44.54
C ARG A 888 -29.12 -6.64 -43.23
N ARG A 889 -28.66 -7.89 -43.08
CA ARG A 889 -28.82 -8.65 -41.83
C ARG A 889 -27.98 -8.05 -40.71
N ALA A 890 -26.77 -7.58 -41.02
CA ALA A 890 -25.90 -6.93 -40.04
C ALA A 890 -26.53 -5.65 -39.44
N ILE A 891 -27.14 -4.80 -40.28
CA ILE A 891 -27.85 -3.58 -39.82
C ILE A 891 -29.05 -3.96 -38.95
N GLN A 892 -29.89 -4.90 -39.41
CA GLN A 892 -31.04 -5.38 -38.64
C GLN A 892 -30.60 -5.95 -37.28
N ALA A 893 -29.48 -6.69 -37.25
CA ALA A 893 -28.94 -7.24 -36.02
C ALA A 893 -28.50 -6.14 -35.05
N GLN A 894 -27.82 -5.09 -35.52
CA GLN A 894 -27.39 -3.96 -34.70
C GLN A 894 -28.58 -3.20 -34.09
N GLU A 895 -29.63 -2.95 -34.88
CA GLU A 895 -30.86 -2.30 -34.41
C GLU A 895 -31.57 -3.16 -33.35
N GLY A 896 -31.71 -4.47 -33.61
CA GLY A 896 -32.32 -5.39 -32.64
C GLY A 896 -31.51 -5.53 -31.36
N ILE A 897 -30.17 -5.53 -31.43
CA ILE A 897 -29.28 -5.59 -30.25
C ILE A 897 -29.42 -4.31 -29.43
N ALA A 898 -29.54 -3.14 -30.07
CA ALA A 898 -29.77 -1.88 -29.38
C ALA A 898 -31.10 -1.90 -28.61
N SER A 899 -32.18 -2.37 -29.25
CA SER A 899 -33.49 -2.53 -28.61
C SER A 899 -33.47 -3.57 -27.49
N LEU A 900 -32.81 -4.72 -27.70
CA LEU A 900 -32.70 -5.77 -26.68
C LEU A 900 -31.94 -5.30 -25.44
N ARG A 901 -30.89 -4.50 -25.61
CA ARG A 901 -30.05 -3.99 -24.51
C ARG A 901 -30.86 -3.19 -23.49
N GLU A 902 -31.89 -2.45 -23.91
CA GLU A 902 -32.74 -1.67 -23.00
C GLU A 902 -33.72 -2.56 -22.21
N ASN A 903 -33.95 -3.79 -22.67
CA ASN A 903 -34.98 -4.70 -22.18
C ASN A 903 -34.43 -5.92 -21.42
N VAL A 904 -33.11 -6.01 -21.18
CA VAL A 904 -32.46 -7.08 -20.42
C VAL A 904 -31.68 -6.53 -19.23
N ASP A 905 -31.34 -7.39 -18.27
CA ASP A 905 -30.41 -7.05 -17.17
C ASP A 905 -28.96 -7.19 -17.63
N THR A 906 -28.67 -8.28 -18.35
CA THR A 906 -27.36 -8.56 -18.95
C THR A 906 -27.52 -9.01 -20.40
N LEU A 907 -26.67 -8.49 -21.29
CA LEU A 907 -26.62 -8.85 -22.71
C LEU A 907 -25.25 -9.42 -23.09
N ILE A 908 -25.22 -10.68 -23.51
CA ILE A 908 -24.07 -11.37 -24.12
C ILE A 908 -24.27 -11.36 -25.64
N VAL A 909 -23.36 -10.69 -26.36
CA VAL A 909 -23.37 -10.66 -27.82
C VAL A 909 -22.23 -11.51 -28.35
N ILE A 910 -22.56 -12.55 -29.11
CA ILE A 910 -21.59 -13.47 -29.73
C ILE A 910 -21.42 -13.08 -31.20
N PRO A 911 -20.27 -12.52 -31.59
CA PRO A 911 -20.02 -12.20 -32.99
C PRO A 911 -19.67 -13.46 -33.80
N ASN A 912 -20.56 -13.91 -34.70
CA ASN A 912 -20.31 -15.12 -35.50
C ASN A 912 -19.05 -15.01 -36.36
N ASP A 913 -18.66 -13.80 -36.79
CA ASP A 913 -17.42 -13.59 -37.53
C ASP A 913 -16.16 -13.97 -36.72
N LYS A 914 -16.19 -13.89 -35.39
CA LYS A 914 -15.05 -14.33 -34.55
C LYS A 914 -14.94 -15.85 -34.53
N LEU A 915 -16.04 -16.58 -34.72
CA LEU A 915 -16.00 -18.04 -34.84
C LEU A 915 -15.22 -18.49 -36.09
N LEU A 916 -15.17 -17.65 -37.14
CA LEU A 916 -14.38 -17.93 -38.34
C LEU A 916 -12.86 -17.96 -38.06
N THR A 917 -12.40 -17.34 -36.98
CA THR A 917 -10.97 -17.37 -36.59
C THR A 917 -10.57 -18.68 -35.94
N ALA A 918 -11.53 -19.44 -35.41
CA ALA A 918 -11.31 -20.69 -34.71
C ALA A 918 -11.49 -21.93 -35.60
N VAL A 919 -11.97 -21.79 -36.85
CA VAL A 919 -12.25 -22.89 -37.77
C VAL A 919 -11.21 -23.00 -38.88
N SER A 920 -10.96 -24.23 -39.33
CA SER A 920 -10.06 -24.50 -40.46
C SER A 920 -10.67 -24.05 -41.78
N HIS A 921 -9.83 -23.76 -42.79
CA HIS A 921 -10.29 -23.42 -44.14
C HIS A 921 -11.14 -24.52 -44.83
N SER A 922 -11.14 -25.75 -44.29
CA SER A 922 -11.92 -26.89 -44.80
C SER A 922 -13.28 -27.08 -44.13
N THR A 923 -13.64 -26.26 -43.13
CA THR A 923 -14.88 -26.44 -42.36
C THR A 923 -16.13 -26.11 -43.21
N PRO A 924 -17.09 -27.03 -43.38
CA PRO A 924 -18.34 -26.78 -44.10
C PRO A 924 -19.23 -25.72 -43.44
N VAL A 925 -20.05 -25.02 -44.24
CA VAL A 925 -20.98 -23.98 -43.75
C VAL A 925 -21.96 -24.50 -42.71
N THR A 926 -22.43 -25.74 -42.85
CA THR A 926 -23.30 -26.40 -41.85
C THR A 926 -22.60 -26.54 -40.51
N GLU A 927 -21.32 -26.87 -40.51
CA GLU A 927 -20.50 -26.97 -39.31
C GLU A 927 -20.23 -25.59 -38.68
N ALA A 928 -20.08 -24.54 -39.49
CA ALA A 928 -19.95 -23.16 -38.99
C ALA A 928 -21.22 -22.66 -38.26
N PHE A 929 -22.41 -22.93 -38.80
CA PHE A 929 -23.67 -22.66 -38.08
C PHE A 929 -23.83 -23.56 -36.85
N ASN A 930 -23.34 -24.80 -36.92
CA ASN A 930 -23.34 -25.68 -35.76
C ASN A 930 -22.48 -25.14 -34.61
N LEU A 931 -21.34 -24.53 -34.93
CA LEU A 931 -20.45 -23.90 -33.96
C LEU A 931 -21.10 -22.66 -33.32
N ALA A 932 -21.83 -21.85 -34.10
CA ALA A 932 -22.59 -20.72 -33.56
C ALA A 932 -23.68 -21.18 -32.58
N ASP A 933 -24.43 -22.22 -32.94
CA ASP A 933 -25.44 -22.80 -32.05
C ASP A 933 -24.81 -23.44 -30.80
N ASP A 934 -23.63 -24.06 -30.91
CA ASP A 934 -22.92 -24.61 -29.75
C ASP A 934 -22.41 -23.51 -28.82
N THR A 935 -21.99 -22.36 -29.35
CA THR A 935 -21.57 -21.21 -28.53
C THR A 935 -22.74 -20.67 -27.70
N LEU A 936 -23.96 -20.61 -28.26
CA LEU A 936 -25.17 -20.28 -27.51
C LEU A 936 -25.46 -21.29 -26.40
N ARG A 937 -25.31 -22.59 -26.68
CA ARG A 937 -25.45 -23.65 -25.68
C ARG A 937 -24.45 -23.48 -24.55
N GLN A 938 -23.18 -23.24 -24.88
CA GLN A 938 -22.13 -23.06 -23.88
C GLN A 938 -22.38 -21.81 -23.02
N GLY A 939 -22.88 -20.71 -23.61
CA GLY A 939 -23.29 -19.51 -22.89
C GLY A 939 -24.36 -19.76 -21.84
N VAL A 940 -25.41 -20.48 -22.19
CA VAL A 940 -26.46 -20.85 -21.25
C VAL A 940 -25.92 -21.82 -20.19
N ARG A 941 -25.21 -22.87 -20.62
CA ARG A 941 -24.64 -23.90 -19.74
C ARG A 941 -23.72 -23.31 -18.68
N GLY A 942 -22.84 -22.41 -19.08
CA GLY A 942 -21.84 -21.81 -18.21
C GLY A 942 -22.43 -21.07 -17.00
N ILE A 943 -23.62 -20.47 -17.17
CA ILE A 943 -24.32 -19.75 -16.09
C ILE A 943 -25.28 -20.68 -15.35
N SER A 944 -26.01 -21.52 -16.08
CA SER A 944 -26.99 -22.43 -15.46
C SER A 944 -26.32 -23.44 -14.54
N ASP A 945 -25.18 -24.02 -14.96
CA ASP A 945 -24.51 -25.08 -14.20
C ASP A 945 -24.00 -24.58 -12.84
N ILE A 946 -23.66 -23.30 -12.72
CA ILE A 946 -23.24 -22.67 -11.45
C ILE A 946 -24.39 -22.67 -10.42
N ILE A 947 -25.64 -22.59 -10.89
CA ILE A 947 -26.83 -22.42 -10.04
C ILE A 947 -27.55 -23.76 -9.83
N THR A 948 -27.68 -24.57 -10.89
CA THR A 948 -28.55 -25.75 -10.90
C THR A 948 -27.82 -27.05 -10.58
N VAL A 949 -26.51 -27.12 -10.84
CA VAL A 949 -25.72 -28.32 -10.55
C VAL A 949 -25.00 -28.08 -9.22
N PRO A 950 -25.29 -28.88 -8.18
CA PRO A 950 -24.60 -28.74 -6.90
C PRO A 950 -23.10 -29.00 -7.11
N GLY A 951 -22.33 -27.92 -7.04
CA GLY A 951 -20.88 -27.94 -7.16
C GLY A 951 -20.15 -28.30 -5.87
N LEU A 952 -18.83 -28.49 -5.94
CA LEU A 952 -17.95 -28.52 -4.76
C LEU A 952 -18.02 -27.19 -3.99
N VAL A 953 -18.15 -26.10 -4.74
CA VAL A 953 -18.42 -24.75 -4.24
C VAL A 953 -19.66 -24.27 -4.97
N ASN A 954 -20.80 -24.33 -4.28
CA ASN A 954 -22.07 -23.89 -4.84
C ASN A 954 -22.21 -22.38 -4.65
N VAL A 955 -22.49 -21.67 -5.74
CA VAL A 955 -22.81 -20.25 -5.71
C VAL A 955 -24.32 -20.11 -5.55
N ASP A 956 -24.78 -19.19 -4.73
CA ASP A 956 -26.21 -18.98 -4.58
C ASP A 956 -26.79 -18.11 -5.73
N PHE A 957 -28.10 -18.16 -5.93
CA PHE A 957 -28.75 -17.35 -6.96
C PHE A 957 -28.61 -15.84 -6.68
N ALA A 958 -28.50 -15.43 -5.41
CA ALA A 958 -28.42 -14.03 -5.01
C ALA A 958 -27.06 -13.41 -5.41
N ASP A 959 -25.99 -14.18 -5.31
CA ASP A 959 -24.64 -13.84 -5.75
C ASP A 959 -24.64 -13.58 -7.25
N VAL A 960 -25.15 -14.54 -8.06
CA VAL A 960 -25.25 -14.36 -9.52
C VAL A 960 -26.14 -13.15 -9.87
N GLN A 961 -27.26 -12.99 -9.17
CA GLN A 961 -28.14 -11.84 -9.35
C GLN A 961 -27.44 -10.52 -9.03
N SER A 962 -26.57 -10.47 -8.02
CA SER A 962 -25.85 -9.25 -7.63
C SER A 962 -24.91 -8.71 -8.72
N ILE A 963 -24.34 -9.59 -9.55
CA ILE A 963 -23.44 -9.23 -10.64
C ILE A 963 -24.17 -9.00 -11.97
N MET A 964 -25.21 -9.79 -12.25
CA MET A 964 -25.89 -9.79 -13.55
C MET A 964 -27.10 -8.85 -13.62
N LYS A 965 -27.61 -8.39 -12.49
CA LYS A 965 -28.74 -7.44 -12.48
C LYS A 965 -28.27 -6.06 -12.96
N ASP A 966 -28.94 -5.53 -13.98
CA ASP A 966 -28.64 -4.24 -14.62
C ASP A 966 -27.15 -4.04 -15.02
N ALA A 967 -26.43 -5.13 -15.31
CA ALA A 967 -25.01 -5.10 -15.67
C ALA A 967 -24.74 -4.59 -17.10
N GLY A 968 -25.77 -4.61 -17.96
CA GLY A 968 -25.69 -4.14 -19.33
C GLY A 968 -24.92 -5.10 -20.24
N SER A 969 -23.94 -4.61 -21.00
CA SER A 969 -23.17 -5.45 -21.91
C SER A 969 -22.15 -6.30 -21.17
N SER A 970 -22.06 -7.57 -21.58
CA SER A 970 -21.18 -8.59 -21.01
C SER A 970 -20.49 -9.37 -22.12
N LEU A 971 -19.35 -9.96 -21.78
CA LEU A 971 -18.55 -10.78 -22.67
C LEU A 971 -18.32 -12.14 -22.02
N MET A 972 -18.12 -13.15 -22.85
CA MET A 972 -17.92 -14.52 -22.42
C MET A 972 -16.64 -15.09 -23.02
N GLY A 973 -15.82 -15.73 -22.20
CA GLY A 973 -14.66 -16.51 -22.60
C GLY A 973 -14.81 -17.94 -22.14
N ILE A 974 -14.36 -18.88 -22.97
CA ILE A 974 -14.40 -20.32 -22.68
C ILE A 974 -13.05 -20.90 -23.04
N GLY A 975 -12.49 -21.70 -22.14
CA GLY A 975 -11.24 -22.41 -22.36
C GLY A 975 -11.34 -23.84 -21.86
N THR A 976 -10.93 -24.79 -22.69
CA THR A 976 -10.76 -26.19 -22.29
C THR A 976 -9.30 -26.58 -22.44
N ALA A 977 -8.83 -27.46 -21.57
CA ALA A 977 -7.51 -28.05 -21.68
C ALA A 977 -7.43 -29.41 -20.98
N THR A 978 -6.40 -30.17 -21.36
CA THR A 978 -6.09 -31.51 -20.85
C THR A 978 -4.60 -31.58 -20.50
N GLY A 979 -4.20 -32.54 -19.65
CA GLY A 979 -2.81 -32.70 -19.21
C GLY A 979 -2.54 -32.17 -17.80
N LYS A 980 -1.26 -32.05 -17.42
CA LYS A 980 -0.84 -31.71 -16.03
C LYS A 980 -1.11 -30.25 -15.64
N SER A 981 -1.02 -29.33 -16.59
CA SER A 981 -1.31 -27.90 -16.46
C SER A 981 -2.71 -27.53 -16.97
N ARG A 982 -3.63 -28.51 -17.06
CA ARG A 982 -4.94 -28.32 -17.70
C ARG A 982 -5.76 -27.17 -17.11
N ALA A 983 -5.68 -26.89 -15.81
CA ALA A 983 -6.46 -25.81 -15.22
C ALA A 983 -5.88 -24.42 -15.52
N THR A 984 -4.55 -24.25 -15.49
CA THR A 984 -3.90 -23.00 -15.90
C THR A 984 -4.07 -22.74 -17.39
N ASP A 985 -3.93 -23.79 -18.21
CA ASP A 985 -4.07 -23.69 -19.66
C ASP A 985 -5.52 -23.41 -20.06
N ALA A 986 -6.49 -24.02 -19.37
CA ALA A 986 -7.91 -23.70 -19.55
C ALA A 986 -8.22 -22.24 -19.17
N ALA A 987 -7.61 -21.71 -18.10
CA ALA A 987 -7.79 -20.33 -17.69
C ALA A 987 -7.20 -19.36 -18.73
N LEU A 988 -5.99 -19.63 -19.22
CA LEU A 988 -5.36 -18.84 -20.29
C LEU A 988 -6.18 -18.88 -21.59
N ASN A 989 -6.66 -20.07 -21.98
CA ASN A 989 -7.51 -20.23 -23.17
C ASN A 989 -8.84 -19.47 -23.03
N ALA A 990 -9.42 -19.44 -21.83
CA ALA A 990 -10.66 -18.70 -21.57
C ALA A 990 -10.45 -17.20 -21.73
N ILE A 991 -9.33 -16.66 -21.23
CA ILE A 991 -8.99 -15.23 -21.29
C ILE A 991 -8.58 -14.81 -22.70
N GLN A 992 -7.88 -15.68 -23.44
CA GLN A 992 -7.47 -15.45 -24.83
C GLN A 992 -8.57 -15.79 -25.84
N SER A 993 -9.77 -16.13 -25.37
CA SER A 993 -10.87 -16.52 -26.24
C SER A 993 -11.23 -15.39 -27.23
N PRO A 994 -11.39 -15.68 -28.54
CA PRO A 994 -11.79 -14.69 -29.55
C PRO A 994 -13.12 -13.98 -29.27
N LEU A 995 -13.91 -14.51 -28.32
CA LEU A 995 -15.18 -13.99 -27.86
C LEU A 995 -15.04 -12.85 -26.83
N LEU A 996 -13.85 -12.66 -26.24
CA LEU A 996 -13.50 -11.56 -25.35
C LEU A 996 -12.81 -10.42 -26.12
N ASP A 997 -13.55 -9.67 -26.92
CA ASP A 997 -13.00 -8.62 -27.81
C ASP A 997 -12.48 -7.38 -27.04
N ILE A 998 -12.90 -7.22 -25.78
CA ILE A 998 -12.51 -6.14 -24.88
C ILE A 998 -11.82 -6.81 -23.69
N GLY A 999 -10.54 -6.51 -23.47
CA GLY A 999 -9.77 -7.09 -22.36
C GLY A 999 -10.51 -7.03 -21.02
N ILE A 1000 -10.43 -8.12 -20.26
CA ILE A 1000 -11.15 -8.36 -19.00
C ILE A 1000 -10.77 -7.40 -17.86
N GLU A 1001 -9.66 -6.68 -18.00
CA GLU A 1001 -9.12 -5.68 -17.07
C GLU A 1001 -10.12 -4.58 -16.67
N ARG A 1002 -11.16 -4.35 -17.47
CA ARG A 1002 -12.15 -3.25 -17.25
C ARG A 1002 -13.51 -3.73 -16.76
N ALA A 1003 -13.68 -5.03 -16.52
CA ALA A 1003 -14.92 -5.58 -16.00
C ALA A 1003 -15.09 -5.21 -14.53
N THR A 1004 -16.28 -4.75 -14.12
CA THR A 1004 -16.57 -4.45 -12.70
C THR A 1004 -17.17 -5.64 -11.96
N GLY A 1005 -17.62 -6.66 -12.69
CA GLY A 1005 -18.12 -7.91 -12.15
C GLY A 1005 -17.68 -9.06 -13.04
N ILE A 1006 -17.25 -10.16 -12.43
CA ILE A 1006 -16.84 -11.35 -13.14
C ILE A 1006 -17.44 -12.57 -12.47
N VAL A 1007 -18.09 -13.42 -13.27
CA VAL A 1007 -18.55 -14.74 -12.85
C VAL A 1007 -17.71 -15.76 -13.60
N TRP A 1008 -17.05 -16.67 -12.89
CA TRP A 1008 -16.32 -17.75 -13.52
C TRP A 1008 -16.62 -19.10 -12.88
N ASN A 1009 -16.62 -20.13 -13.72
CA ASN A 1009 -16.91 -21.51 -13.34
C ASN A 1009 -15.82 -22.42 -13.86
N ILE A 1010 -15.35 -23.33 -13.01
CA ILE A 1010 -14.49 -24.43 -13.40
C ILE A 1010 -15.28 -25.74 -13.36
N THR A 1011 -15.25 -26.48 -14.47
CA THR A 1011 -15.88 -27.81 -14.57
C THR A 1011 -14.82 -28.84 -14.92
N GLY A 1012 -14.74 -29.90 -14.13
CA GLY A 1012 -13.81 -31.02 -14.35
C GLY A 1012 -14.39 -32.34 -13.88
N GLY A 1013 -13.70 -33.45 -14.16
CA GLY A 1013 -14.06 -34.77 -13.66
C GLY A 1013 -13.86 -34.91 -12.15
N ASN A 1014 -14.13 -36.11 -11.63
CA ASN A 1014 -13.86 -36.46 -10.22
C ASN A 1014 -12.38 -36.36 -9.83
N ASP A 1015 -11.51 -36.18 -10.82
CA ASP A 1015 -10.08 -35.98 -10.73
C ASP A 1015 -9.67 -34.49 -10.65
N LEU A 1016 -10.62 -33.54 -10.64
CA LEU A 1016 -10.34 -32.12 -10.43
C LEU A 1016 -9.83 -31.88 -9.01
N THR A 1017 -8.63 -31.31 -8.89
CA THR A 1017 -7.96 -31.06 -7.60
C THR A 1017 -8.06 -29.60 -7.15
N LEU A 1018 -7.94 -29.35 -5.84
CA LEU A 1018 -7.92 -28.00 -5.29
C LEU A 1018 -6.72 -27.17 -5.81
N LEU A 1019 -5.56 -27.79 -6.03
CA LEU A 1019 -4.38 -27.13 -6.59
C LEU A 1019 -4.63 -26.61 -8.01
N GLU A 1020 -5.30 -27.42 -8.84
CA GLU A 1020 -5.71 -27.03 -10.18
C GLU A 1020 -6.68 -25.83 -10.15
N VAL A 1021 -7.66 -25.87 -9.24
CA VAL A 1021 -8.59 -24.76 -9.03
C VAL A 1021 -7.86 -23.47 -8.61
N ASN A 1022 -6.92 -23.56 -7.65
CA ASN A 1022 -6.16 -22.40 -7.18
C ASN A 1022 -5.28 -21.82 -8.29
N ALA A 1023 -4.60 -22.67 -9.06
CA ALA A 1023 -3.75 -22.22 -10.16
C ALA A 1023 -4.55 -21.53 -11.28
N ALA A 1024 -5.78 -21.99 -11.55
CA ALA A 1024 -6.69 -21.30 -12.47
C ALA A 1024 -7.16 -19.94 -11.91
N ALA A 1025 -7.46 -19.87 -10.60
CA ALA A 1025 -7.89 -18.65 -9.95
C ALA A 1025 -6.82 -17.55 -9.98
N GLU A 1026 -5.55 -17.90 -9.70
CA GLU A 1026 -4.42 -16.96 -9.74
C GLU A 1026 -4.30 -16.29 -11.12
N VAL A 1027 -4.37 -17.08 -12.20
CA VAL A 1027 -4.30 -16.55 -13.58
C VAL A 1027 -5.43 -15.57 -13.89
N ILE A 1028 -6.65 -15.86 -13.43
CA ILE A 1028 -7.80 -14.98 -13.65
C ILE A 1028 -7.68 -13.72 -12.77
N TYR A 1029 -7.26 -13.86 -11.52
CA TYR A 1029 -7.20 -12.75 -10.55
C TYR A 1029 -6.10 -11.74 -10.90
N ASP A 1030 -4.98 -12.19 -11.47
CA ASP A 1030 -3.88 -11.32 -11.91
C ASP A 1030 -4.25 -10.38 -13.07
N LEU A 1031 -5.27 -10.72 -13.87
CA LEU A 1031 -5.63 -10.00 -15.10
C LEU A 1031 -6.90 -9.15 -14.97
N VAL A 1032 -7.54 -9.16 -13.80
CA VAL A 1032 -8.82 -8.49 -13.53
C VAL A 1032 -8.62 -7.28 -12.64
N ASP A 1033 -9.51 -6.27 -12.72
CA ASP A 1033 -9.47 -5.13 -11.79
C ASP A 1033 -9.62 -5.63 -10.34
N PRO A 1034 -8.72 -5.24 -9.41
CA PRO A 1034 -8.78 -5.69 -8.03
C PRO A 1034 -10.04 -5.25 -7.26
N ASN A 1035 -10.80 -4.28 -7.79
CA ASN A 1035 -12.10 -3.86 -7.24
C ASN A 1035 -13.29 -4.52 -7.94
N ALA A 1036 -13.07 -5.40 -8.92
CA ALA A 1036 -14.15 -6.15 -9.52
C ALA A 1036 -14.77 -7.10 -8.48
N ASN A 1037 -16.08 -7.29 -8.55
CA ASN A 1037 -16.74 -8.33 -7.78
C ASN A 1037 -16.54 -9.67 -8.51
N LEU A 1038 -15.85 -10.64 -7.89
CA LEU A 1038 -15.59 -11.95 -8.50
C LEU A 1038 -16.41 -13.05 -7.80
N ILE A 1039 -17.17 -13.80 -8.60
CA ILE A 1039 -17.91 -14.98 -8.17
C ILE A 1039 -17.27 -16.22 -8.78
N PHE A 1040 -17.00 -17.21 -7.93
CA PHE A 1040 -16.36 -18.47 -8.29
C PHE A 1040 -17.29 -19.65 -8.04
N GLY A 1041 -17.53 -20.46 -9.09
CA GLY A 1041 -18.19 -21.75 -9.00
C GLY A 1041 -17.27 -22.90 -9.41
N ALA A 1042 -17.45 -24.08 -8.78
CA ALA A 1042 -16.76 -25.30 -9.15
C ALA A 1042 -17.71 -26.49 -9.27
N VAL A 1043 -17.81 -27.06 -10.46
CA VAL A 1043 -18.75 -28.15 -10.79
C VAL A 1043 -17.99 -29.43 -11.16
N ILE A 1044 -18.45 -30.57 -10.65
CA ILE A 1044 -17.92 -31.88 -11.01
C ILE A 1044 -18.83 -32.52 -12.05
N ASP A 1045 -18.28 -32.74 -13.25
CA ASP A 1045 -18.93 -33.47 -14.34
C ASP A 1045 -18.12 -34.75 -14.63
N PRO A 1046 -18.61 -35.94 -14.24
CA PRO A 1046 -17.92 -37.21 -14.47
C PRO A 1046 -17.59 -37.49 -15.95
N SER A 1047 -18.27 -36.83 -16.89
CA SER A 1047 -17.97 -36.96 -18.32
C SER A 1047 -16.67 -36.27 -18.75
N LEU A 1048 -16.12 -35.37 -17.93
CA LEU A 1048 -14.89 -34.59 -18.19
C LEU A 1048 -13.65 -35.17 -17.47
N SER A 1049 -13.59 -36.49 -17.25
CA SER A 1049 -12.40 -37.13 -16.67
C SER A 1049 -11.15 -36.87 -17.52
N GLY A 1050 -10.11 -36.29 -16.93
CA GLY A 1050 -8.89 -35.90 -17.65
C GLY A 1050 -8.93 -34.52 -18.35
N GLU A 1051 -10.07 -33.82 -18.32
CA GLU A 1051 -10.28 -32.52 -18.97
C GLU A 1051 -10.80 -31.47 -17.96
N VAL A 1052 -10.38 -30.22 -18.12
CA VAL A 1052 -10.90 -29.08 -17.36
C VAL A 1052 -11.42 -28.03 -18.32
N SER A 1053 -12.62 -27.53 -18.04
CA SER A 1053 -13.29 -26.46 -18.77
C SER A 1053 -13.53 -25.28 -17.85
N ILE A 1054 -13.09 -24.09 -18.26
CA ILE A 1054 -13.31 -22.84 -17.54
C ILE A 1054 -14.20 -21.93 -18.40
N THR A 1055 -15.27 -21.45 -17.79
CA THR A 1055 -16.15 -20.43 -18.37
C THR A 1055 -16.02 -19.14 -17.59
N LEU A 1056 -15.75 -18.04 -18.29
CA LEU A 1056 -15.55 -16.71 -17.74
C LEU A 1056 -16.58 -15.75 -18.33
N ILE A 1057 -17.29 -15.01 -17.48
CA ILE A 1057 -18.28 -14.01 -17.88
C ILE A 1057 -17.92 -12.69 -17.22
N ALA A 1058 -17.61 -11.71 -18.05
CA ALA A 1058 -17.23 -10.38 -17.62
C ALA A 1058 -18.38 -9.41 -17.85
N THR A 1059 -18.75 -8.63 -16.84
CA THR A 1059 -19.86 -7.67 -16.86
C THR A 1059 -19.42 -6.27 -16.42
N GLY A 1060 -20.25 -5.27 -16.73
CA GLY A 1060 -20.06 -3.90 -16.23
C GLY A 1060 -19.00 -3.07 -16.94
N PHE A 1061 -18.78 -3.31 -18.24
CA PHE A 1061 -17.87 -2.49 -19.04
C PHE A 1061 -18.37 -1.04 -19.16
N LYS A 1062 -17.64 -0.08 -18.58
CA LYS A 1062 -17.93 1.37 -18.72
C LYS A 1062 -17.75 1.81 -20.17
N ARG A 1063 -18.77 2.48 -20.71
CA ARG A 1063 -18.82 2.93 -22.12
C ARG A 1063 -17.70 3.92 -22.45
N GLN A 1064 -16.93 3.63 -23.49
CA GLN A 1064 -16.19 4.64 -24.25
C GLN A 1064 -17.20 5.42 -25.10
N GLU A 1065 -17.48 6.67 -24.76
CA GLU A 1065 -17.98 7.61 -25.77
C GLU A 1065 -16.77 8.01 -26.63
N GLY A 1066 -16.71 7.43 -27.83
CA GLY A 1066 -15.62 7.60 -28.78
C GLY A 1066 -15.43 9.07 -29.18
N SER A 1067 -14.24 9.59 -28.89
CA SER A 1067 -13.70 10.77 -29.55
C SER A 1067 -13.18 10.34 -30.92
N GLU A 1068 -14.03 10.37 -31.94
CA GLU A 1068 -13.61 10.41 -33.34
C GLU A 1068 -14.05 11.73 -33.97
N GLY A 1069 -13.05 12.56 -34.31
CA GLY A 1069 -13.04 13.49 -35.45
C GLY A 1069 -14.13 14.56 -35.57
N LYS A 1070 -13.86 15.77 -35.05
CA LYS A 1070 -14.40 17.01 -35.63
C LYS A 1070 -13.64 17.35 -36.91
N GLY A 1071 -14.36 17.55 -38.02
CA GLY A 1071 -13.77 18.07 -39.25
C GLY A 1071 -14.73 18.36 -40.41
N ALA A 1072 -15.84 19.07 -40.19
CA ALA A 1072 -16.42 19.98 -41.21
C ALA A 1072 -17.53 20.85 -40.61
N GLN A 1073 -17.36 22.17 -40.67
CA GLN A 1073 -18.38 23.18 -40.39
C GLN A 1073 -19.30 23.34 -41.61
N THR A 1074 -20.62 23.51 -41.40
CA THR A 1074 -21.43 24.68 -41.85
C THR A 1074 -22.80 24.67 -41.12
N LEU A 1075 -23.20 25.86 -40.64
CA LEU A 1075 -24.36 26.30 -39.80
C LEU A 1075 -25.72 26.33 -40.55
N PRO A 1076 -26.87 26.83 -39.98
CA PRO A 1076 -27.50 26.67 -38.64
C PRO A 1076 -29.07 26.58 -38.64
N GLY A 1077 -29.67 26.42 -37.43
CA GLY A 1077 -31.01 26.91 -37.02
C GLY A 1077 -31.95 25.83 -36.46
N ASP A 1078 -32.74 25.95 -35.38
CA ASP A 1078 -32.99 26.91 -34.28
C ASP A 1078 -33.77 26.07 -33.20
N VAL A 1079 -33.39 25.95 -31.90
CA VAL A 1079 -33.68 26.82 -30.72
C VAL A 1079 -35.17 26.77 -30.26
N PRO A 1080 -35.61 26.91 -28.96
CA PRO A 1080 -34.98 26.86 -27.62
C PRO A 1080 -35.77 26.10 -26.48
N ILE A 1081 -35.29 26.27 -25.22
CA ILE A 1081 -35.98 26.26 -23.88
C ILE A 1081 -36.15 24.86 -23.22
N GLY A 1082 -35.81 24.56 -21.96
CA GLY A 1082 -35.38 25.35 -20.80
C GLY A 1082 -36.17 24.95 -19.52
N PHE A 1083 -35.42 24.67 -18.43
CA PHE A 1083 -35.78 24.83 -17.00
C PHE A 1083 -36.57 23.75 -16.19
N ASN A 1084 -35.91 23.31 -15.09
CA ASN A 1084 -36.38 23.17 -13.68
C ASN A 1084 -37.58 22.22 -13.37
N ARG A 1085 -37.76 21.57 -12.20
CA ARG A 1085 -37.22 21.70 -10.84
C ARG A 1085 -37.70 20.51 -9.98
N ARG A 1086 -36.91 20.19 -8.94
CA ARG A 1086 -37.29 19.84 -7.54
C ARG A 1086 -38.04 18.54 -7.15
N SER A 1087 -37.39 17.84 -6.22
CA SER A 1087 -37.88 16.96 -5.13
C SER A 1087 -38.86 17.65 -4.16
N PRO A 1088 -39.59 16.90 -3.30
CA PRO A 1088 -39.20 16.68 -1.87
C PRO A 1088 -39.50 15.23 -1.35
N SER A 1089 -38.69 14.59 -0.47
CA SER A 1089 -38.78 14.47 1.03
C SER A 1089 -40.18 14.06 1.58
N SER A 1090 -40.43 13.17 2.57
CA SER A 1090 -39.74 12.87 3.85
C SER A 1090 -40.43 11.72 4.66
N THR A 1091 -39.73 11.17 5.69
CA THR A 1091 -40.19 10.72 7.06
C THR A 1091 -41.04 9.41 7.23
N VAL A 1092 -40.98 8.53 8.26
CA VAL A 1092 -40.34 8.42 9.60
C VAL A 1092 -40.58 7.01 10.25
N ASP A 1093 -39.67 6.56 11.16
CA ASP A 1093 -39.70 5.56 12.28
C ASP A 1093 -40.25 4.10 12.13
N GLY A 1094 -39.76 3.05 12.83
CA GLY A 1094 -38.69 2.92 13.85
C GLY A 1094 -38.71 1.55 14.59
N SER A 1095 -37.52 1.05 14.98
CA SER A 1095 -37.15 0.03 16.02
C SER A 1095 -37.58 -1.46 15.82
N LEU A 1096 -36.82 -2.50 16.17
CA LEU A 1096 -35.78 -2.69 17.21
C LEU A 1096 -34.83 -3.87 16.84
N GLU A 1097 -33.52 -3.64 16.86
CA GLU A 1097 -32.44 -4.63 16.65
C GLU A 1097 -31.99 -5.32 17.95
N ILE A 1098 -31.57 -6.58 17.85
CA ILE A 1098 -30.74 -7.28 18.84
C ILE A 1098 -29.26 -7.18 18.37
N PRO A 1099 -28.29 -6.73 19.20
CA PRO A 1099 -26.92 -6.43 18.73
C PRO A 1099 -26.02 -7.64 18.44
N GLU A 1100 -25.07 -7.44 17.51
CA GLU A 1100 -24.09 -8.40 16.96
C GLU A 1100 -23.08 -9.04 17.93
N PHE A 1101 -23.05 -8.70 19.23
CA PHE A 1101 -22.02 -9.24 20.12
C PHE A 1101 -22.21 -10.74 20.46
N LEU A 1102 -23.34 -11.34 20.09
CA LEU A 1102 -23.70 -12.73 20.40
C LEU A 1102 -23.38 -13.76 19.30
N LYS A 1103 -22.78 -13.38 18.15
CA LYS A 1103 -22.57 -14.31 17.01
C LYS A 1103 -21.09 -14.62 16.66
N LYS A 1104 -20.18 -14.72 17.64
CA LYS A 1104 -18.79 -15.19 17.38
C LYS A 1104 -18.36 -16.33 18.31
N LYS A 1105 -18.17 -17.54 17.74
CA LYS A 1105 -17.09 -18.47 18.15
C LYS A 1105 -16.91 -19.65 17.18
N GLY A 1106 -15.68 -19.81 16.66
CA GLY A 1106 -15.12 -21.08 16.20
C GLY A 1106 -14.58 -21.10 14.76
N ARG A 1107 -13.30 -20.76 14.55
CA ARG A 1107 -12.50 -21.19 13.37
C ARG A 1107 -11.06 -21.45 13.84
N SER A 1108 -10.49 -22.59 13.43
CA SER A 1108 -9.13 -23.04 13.73
C SER A 1108 -8.08 -22.13 13.07
N ARG A 1109 -6.87 -22.11 13.65
CA ARG A 1109 -5.87 -21.04 13.44
C ARG A 1109 -4.82 -21.31 12.34
N TYR A 1110 -4.82 -22.47 11.69
CA TYR A 1110 -3.91 -22.76 10.58
C TYR A 1110 -4.66 -23.49 9.45
N PRO A 1111 -4.90 -22.85 8.29
CA PRO A 1111 -5.24 -23.57 7.09
C PRO A 1111 -3.94 -24.15 6.50
N TRP A 1112 -3.75 -25.46 6.70
CA TRP A 1112 -2.92 -26.38 5.90
C TRP A 1112 -1.53 -25.86 5.50
N PHE A 1113 -0.55 -26.17 6.37
CA PHE A 1113 0.89 -26.20 6.07
C PHE A 1113 1.23 -27.13 4.91
#